data_AF-A0A4R4TKL5-F1
#
_entry.id   AF-A0A4R4TKL5-F1
#
_cell.length_a   1.000
_cell.length_b   1.000
_cell.length_c   1.000
_cell.angle_alpha   90.00
_cell.angle_beta   90.00
_cell.angle_gamma   90.00
#
_symmetry.space_group_name_H-M   'P 1'
#
loop_
_entity.id
_entity.type
_entity.pdbx_description
1 polymer ?
#
loop_
_entity_poly.entity_id
_entity_poly.type
_entity_poly.pdbx_seq_one_letter_code
_entity_poly.pdbx_strand_id
1 'polypeptide(L)'
;MDLRGKNVVLMGRFHKLPQAKAKAGLVALGARVSGALSQKTDLVFAAYDVEGRRIGEAALRGVPVYDSTALRAVLRSGSGPADTEPGRGGAFADHGSLASAGDPATLLGLLQRADWSAFVAERDLSPLRAALLELERAHGVTEAHALATERLRGLGGTRLVHPYGHATEITSHAFSPCGRYLATGSWVGDDYHLGGALGIWEVASGRCVNVLSGVSGGVGWPDYDDVIQWSADGTRVGLAYSTNQVGVFDPFGRYGHPLASASVTDGASRPPDWALAPDGRRAFVSTGSPCALKGCVIPLEAGHLSWLPNHAAAGHPYLLPDALPEGGGGERGELWLDGGASWSRDGTRLSAYDPERGREFVIDLADRRVAWATEDEEETAGTGDGSAGARVSVEPTRVTFERPATREVLGDFTFLREPAAPRLIAYEYPHDDLGVEFALDDHTWCAAFESGVVIAPPNRAEELDAVLAWSVDRRFAWPVRWGGLEIVPDIRAAADRLPDDVTGFVVRECVERLDAGQSTTSWQGAWPPPNTATLDDLFSAARDAVSSLRGQWDFVVNEQLRDVVRLRARRGEPDGVTALLPLISDTEWRVLAAAQAALLLARGGRPEEARAVFAVAEEGVEAALGGYRAAQVAASVAGAHHALGDEAAADAWFARAKGAIETEVNAWEHRLAVIWALAECGREAEARSLWTSCGKETRQPNGIYVEPWLLCLVTTDRLDLAEEFMEAWVPRHDRPSSLIDALVELGRPDLLRAWVGGAWYIPEEKYERAQAIADGAPRRSLPPTPTEEDIAALAKAHAELLTTPRARRKHPTRELIDQAADRGHLSAVLDLLGTLPTDDYNDRASAAFTALWRATTGHWHAPW
;
A
#
# COMPACT_ATOMS: atom_id res chain seq x y z
N MET A 1 -28.90 -3.54 -9.86
CA MET A 1 -28.73 -2.41 -10.81
C MET A 1 -29.90 -2.42 -11.80
N ASP A 2 -30.72 -1.36 -11.84
CA ASP A 2 -31.77 -1.22 -12.86
C ASP A 2 -31.18 -0.56 -14.11
N LEU A 3 -31.28 -1.26 -15.25
CA LEU A 3 -30.73 -0.84 -16.53
C LEU A 3 -31.80 -0.34 -17.52
N ARG A 4 -33.07 -0.38 -17.14
CA ARG A 4 -34.18 -0.06 -18.06
C ARG A 4 -34.10 1.40 -18.50
N GLY A 5 -34.00 1.60 -19.82
CA GLY A 5 -33.94 2.93 -20.43
C GLY A 5 -32.57 3.61 -20.36
N LYS A 6 -31.57 3.02 -19.70
CA LYS A 6 -30.24 3.59 -19.52
C LYS A 6 -29.37 3.43 -20.77
N ASN A 7 -28.57 4.44 -21.11
CA ASN A 7 -27.59 4.38 -22.18
C ASN A 7 -26.25 3.87 -21.63
N VAL A 8 -25.86 2.67 -22.05
CA VAL A 8 -24.70 1.93 -21.54
C VAL A 8 -23.62 1.85 -22.61
N VAL A 9 -22.36 2.08 -22.23
CA VAL A 9 -21.19 1.88 -23.10
C VAL A 9 -20.39 0.68 -22.63
N LEU A 10 -19.95 -0.17 -23.58
CA LEU A 10 -18.98 -1.24 -23.34
C LEU A 10 -17.61 -0.82 -23.87
N MET A 11 -16.60 -0.77 -23.01
CA MET A 11 -15.22 -0.42 -23.37
C MET A 11 -14.27 -1.61 -23.18
N GLY A 12 -13.42 -1.86 -24.18
CA GLY A 12 -12.38 -2.90 -24.14
C GLY A 12 -12.87 -4.32 -24.43
N ARG A 13 -12.00 -5.31 -24.16
CA ARG A 13 -12.25 -6.72 -24.43
C ARG A 13 -12.48 -7.50 -23.13
N PHE A 14 -13.71 -7.94 -22.93
CA PHE A 14 -14.09 -8.74 -21.77
C PHE A 14 -13.60 -10.19 -21.93
N HIS A 15 -12.65 -10.59 -21.09
CA HIS A 15 -12.16 -11.97 -21.05
C HIS A 15 -13.32 -12.96 -20.86
N LYS A 16 -13.35 -14.08 -21.59
CA LYS A 16 -14.39 -15.14 -21.51
C LYS A 16 -15.85 -14.67 -21.68
N LEU A 17 -16.10 -13.43 -22.15
CA LEU A 17 -17.45 -12.91 -22.41
C LEU A 17 -17.45 -12.17 -23.76
N PRO A 18 -17.93 -12.82 -24.85
CA PRO A 18 -17.98 -12.16 -26.15
C PRO A 18 -18.81 -10.87 -26.11
N GLN A 19 -18.29 -9.80 -26.71
CA GLN A 19 -18.93 -8.48 -26.67
C GLN A 19 -20.36 -8.48 -27.24
N ALA A 20 -20.63 -9.30 -28.27
CA ALA A 20 -21.97 -9.50 -28.82
C ALA A 20 -22.95 -10.11 -27.78
N LYS A 21 -22.48 -11.08 -26.97
CA LYS A 21 -23.26 -11.70 -25.89
C LYS A 21 -23.52 -10.72 -24.76
N ALA A 22 -22.51 -9.95 -24.36
CA ALA A 22 -22.65 -8.89 -23.36
C ALA A 22 -23.69 -7.84 -23.81
N LYS A 23 -23.57 -7.35 -25.05
CA LYS A 23 -24.52 -6.41 -25.64
C LYS A 23 -25.95 -6.97 -25.66
N ALA A 24 -26.13 -8.21 -26.13
CA ALA A 24 -27.45 -8.83 -26.18
C ALA A 24 -28.10 -8.96 -24.79
N GLY A 25 -27.32 -9.37 -23.78
CA GLY A 25 -27.82 -9.48 -22.41
C GLY A 25 -28.18 -8.13 -21.78
N LEU A 26 -27.38 -7.08 -22.01
CA LEU A 26 -27.71 -5.72 -21.56
C LEU A 26 -28.97 -5.17 -22.23
N VAL A 27 -29.16 -5.42 -23.53
CA VAL A 27 -30.38 -5.04 -24.25
C VAL A 27 -31.59 -5.80 -23.71
N ALA A 28 -31.45 -7.09 -23.39
CA ALA A 28 -32.50 -7.89 -22.76
C ALA A 28 -32.91 -7.36 -21.38
N LEU A 29 -31.98 -6.74 -20.65
CA LEU A 29 -32.22 -6.03 -19.39
C LEU A 29 -32.82 -4.61 -19.58
N GLY A 30 -33.08 -4.19 -20.82
CA GLY A 30 -33.71 -2.92 -21.15
C GLY A 30 -32.75 -1.74 -21.35
N ALA A 31 -31.43 -1.96 -21.40
CA ALA A 31 -30.46 -0.91 -21.70
C ALA A 31 -30.35 -0.61 -23.21
N ARG A 32 -29.97 0.62 -23.52
CA ARG A 32 -29.54 1.06 -24.86
C ARG A 32 -28.02 1.03 -24.92
N VAL A 33 -27.45 0.07 -25.65
CA VAL A 33 -25.99 -0.11 -25.70
C VAL A 33 -25.38 0.65 -26.88
N SER A 34 -24.47 1.60 -26.61
CA SER A 34 -23.70 2.33 -27.63
C SER A 34 -22.22 1.91 -27.64
N GLY A 35 -21.54 2.17 -28.77
CA GLY A 35 -20.11 1.89 -28.93
C GLY A 35 -19.19 3.06 -28.56
N ALA A 36 -19.75 4.23 -28.26
CA ALA A 36 -19.01 5.45 -27.96
C ALA A 36 -19.67 6.22 -26.81
N LEU A 37 -18.82 6.91 -26.04
CA LEU A 37 -19.20 7.82 -24.97
C LEU A 37 -19.91 9.06 -25.54
N SER A 38 -20.95 9.55 -24.86
CA SER A 38 -21.68 10.75 -25.24
C SER A 38 -22.23 11.46 -24.01
N GLN A 39 -22.77 12.67 -24.16
CA GLN A 39 -23.46 13.37 -23.07
C GLN A 39 -24.71 12.64 -22.55
N LYS A 40 -25.24 11.67 -23.31
CA LYS A 40 -26.40 10.86 -22.90
C LYS A 40 -26.01 9.57 -22.19
N THR A 41 -24.71 9.26 -22.09
CA THR A 41 -24.25 8.02 -21.47
C THR A 41 -24.54 8.05 -19.97
N ASP A 42 -25.26 7.04 -19.48
CA ASP A 42 -25.60 6.91 -18.07
C ASP A 42 -24.54 6.13 -17.28
N LEU A 43 -23.92 5.10 -17.88
CA LEU A 43 -22.86 4.31 -17.25
C LEU A 43 -21.99 3.59 -18.28
N VAL A 44 -20.79 3.19 -17.85
CA VAL A 44 -19.81 2.45 -18.64
C VAL A 44 -19.48 1.14 -17.94
N PHE A 45 -19.33 0.06 -18.71
CA PHE A 45 -18.57 -1.12 -18.27
C PHE A 45 -17.23 -1.14 -19.01
N ALA A 46 -16.13 -1.21 -18.26
CA ALA A 46 -14.77 -1.22 -18.80
C ALA A 46 -14.07 -2.55 -18.50
N ALA A 47 -13.39 -3.07 -19.52
CA ALA A 47 -12.44 -4.17 -19.35
C ALA A 47 -11.08 -3.66 -18.84
N TYR A 48 -10.27 -4.56 -18.30
CA TYR A 48 -8.95 -4.24 -17.76
C TYR A 48 -7.95 -3.74 -18.83
N ASP A 49 -8.19 -4.04 -20.12
CA ASP A 49 -7.31 -3.67 -21.23
C ASP A 49 -7.59 -2.26 -21.79
N VAL A 50 -8.50 -1.51 -21.16
CA VAL A 50 -8.83 -0.13 -21.58
C VAL A 50 -7.78 0.83 -21.05
N GLU A 51 -7.19 1.62 -21.94
CA GLU A 51 -6.25 2.69 -21.60
C GLU A 51 -6.85 3.70 -20.60
N GLY A 52 -6.08 4.06 -19.57
CA GLY A 52 -6.53 4.97 -18.50
C GLY A 52 -7.10 6.31 -19.00
N ARG A 53 -6.55 6.88 -20.08
CA ARG A 53 -7.07 8.13 -20.69
C ARG A 53 -8.54 8.02 -21.12
N ARG A 54 -8.99 6.84 -21.59
CA ARG A 54 -10.37 6.61 -22.03
C ARG A 54 -11.32 6.46 -20.85
N ILE A 55 -10.84 5.87 -19.76
CA ILE A 55 -11.57 5.79 -18.48
C ILE A 55 -11.71 7.19 -17.88
N GLY A 56 -10.61 7.97 -17.90
CA GLY A 56 -10.58 9.36 -17.43
C GLY A 56 -11.58 10.27 -18.16
N GLU A 57 -11.82 10.08 -19.46
CA GLU A 57 -12.84 10.84 -20.19
C GLU A 57 -14.27 10.58 -19.67
N ALA A 58 -14.58 9.35 -19.29
CA ALA A 58 -15.88 9.02 -18.67
C ALA A 58 -15.98 9.60 -17.26
N ALA A 59 -14.91 9.47 -16.47
CA ALA A 59 -14.83 9.99 -15.11
C ALA A 59 -15.01 11.51 -15.04
N LEU A 60 -14.32 12.28 -15.90
CA LEU A 60 -14.43 13.75 -15.99
C LEU A 60 -15.80 14.24 -16.46
N ARG A 61 -16.64 13.36 -17.03
CA ARG A 61 -18.04 13.63 -17.36
C ARG A 61 -19.01 13.22 -16.24
N GLY A 62 -18.49 12.76 -15.10
CA GLY A 62 -19.28 12.27 -13.99
C GLY A 62 -20.05 11.00 -14.30
N VAL A 63 -19.59 10.18 -15.26
CA VAL A 63 -20.25 8.93 -15.65
C VAL A 63 -19.67 7.77 -14.83
N PRO A 64 -20.50 7.00 -14.10
CA PRO A 64 -20.04 5.83 -13.36
C PRO A 64 -19.43 4.76 -14.27
N VAL A 65 -18.24 4.26 -13.89
CA VAL A 65 -17.51 3.20 -14.60
C VAL A 65 -17.44 1.95 -13.75
N TYR A 66 -17.97 0.85 -14.27
CA TYR A 66 -17.98 -0.46 -13.63
C TYR A 66 -17.02 -1.43 -14.31
N ASP A 67 -16.46 -2.37 -13.56
CA ASP A 67 -15.56 -3.37 -14.10
C ASP A 67 -16.27 -4.56 -14.81
N SER A 68 -15.45 -5.52 -15.25
CA SER A 68 -15.92 -6.75 -15.89
C SER A 68 -16.67 -7.69 -14.94
N THR A 69 -16.38 -7.63 -13.63
CA THR A 69 -17.03 -8.46 -12.60
C THR A 69 -18.47 -8.01 -12.39
N ALA A 70 -18.67 -6.69 -12.27
CA ALA A 70 -19.97 -6.05 -12.20
C ALA A 70 -20.82 -6.39 -13.44
N LEU A 71 -20.25 -6.29 -14.65
CA LEU A 71 -20.96 -6.65 -15.88
C LEU A 71 -21.48 -8.10 -15.84
N ARG A 72 -20.62 -9.05 -15.45
CA ARG A 72 -21.03 -10.47 -15.36
C ARG A 72 -22.09 -10.71 -14.31
N ALA A 73 -22.00 -10.04 -13.16
CA ALA A 73 -23.02 -10.14 -12.11
C ALA A 73 -24.39 -9.64 -12.60
N VAL A 74 -24.42 -8.48 -13.27
CA VAL A 74 -25.64 -7.91 -13.85
C VAL A 74 -26.25 -8.82 -14.93
N LEU A 75 -25.43 -9.44 -15.77
CA LEU A 75 -25.92 -10.37 -16.79
C LEU A 75 -26.48 -11.67 -16.19
N ARG A 76 -25.92 -12.15 -15.07
CA ARG A 76 -26.41 -13.35 -14.37
C ARG A 76 -27.71 -13.11 -13.62
N SER A 77 -27.94 -11.93 -13.07
CA SER A 77 -29.22 -11.60 -12.41
C SER A 77 -30.38 -11.43 -13.40
N GLY A 78 -30.08 -11.21 -14.69
CA GLY A 78 -31.08 -11.14 -15.78
C GLY A 78 -31.48 -12.50 -16.37
N SER A 79 -30.65 -13.52 -16.24
CA SER A 79 -31.07 -14.92 -16.40
C SER A 79 -31.76 -15.32 -15.11
N GLY A 80 -33.07 -15.61 -15.16
CA GLY A 80 -33.85 -16.01 -13.99
C GLY A 80 -33.14 -17.04 -13.11
N PRO A 81 -33.44 -17.10 -11.80
CA PRO A 81 -32.70 -17.92 -10.86
C PRO A 81 -32.61 -19.35 -11.38
N ALA A 82 -31.39 -19.86 -11.52
CA ALA A 82 -31.20 -21.30 -11.46
C ALA A 82 -31.54 -21.65 -10.00
N ASP A 83 -32.73 -22.19 -9.80
CA ASP A 83 -33.15 -22.81 -8.56
C ASP A 83 -32.06 -23.82 -8.14
N THR A 84 -31.17 -23.40 -7.26
CA THR A 84 -30.50 -24.35 -6.37
C THR A 84 -31.53 -24.72 -5.33
N GLU A 85 -32.19 -25.85 -5.57
CA GLU A 85 -33.06 -26.52 -4.61
C GLU A 85 -32.41 -26.53 -3.22
N PRO A 86 -33.14 -26.17 -2.14
CA PRO A 86 -32.79 -26.66 -0.81
C PRO A 86 -33.21 -28.13 -0.73
N GLY A 87 -32.45 -28.98 -1.42
CA GLY A 87 -32.57 -30.42 -1.34
C GLY A 87 -31.74 -30.96 -0.18
N ARG A 88 -32.38 -31.18 0.97
CA ARG A 88 -32.26 -32.40 1.81
C ARG A 88 -33.13 -32.27 3.06
N GLY A 89 -34.35 -32.79 2.98
CA GLY A 89 -35.26 -32.99 4.11
C GLY A 89 -34.85 -34.15 5.02
N GLY A 90 -33.58 -34.18 5.45
CA GLY A 90 -33.05 -35.12 6.45
C GLY A 90 -32.69 -34.40 7.75
N ALA A 91 -32.77 -35.11 8.87
CA ALA A 91 -32.33 -34.63 10.18
C ALA A 91 -31.06 -35.37 10.59
N PHE A 92 -30.01 -34.64 10.97
CA PHE A 92 -28.73 -35.20 11.42
C PHE A 92 -28.89 -36.11 12.65
N ALA A 93 -29.27 -35.50 13.79
CA ALA A 93 -29.59 -36.16 15.04
C ALA A 93 -30.53 -35.26 15.85
N ASP A 94 -31.32 -35.85 16.74
CA ASP A 94 -32.20 -35.09 17.62
C ASP A 94 -31.39 -34.31 18.67
N HIS A 95 -31.49 -32.98 18.67
CA HIS A 95 -30.69 -32.12 19.54
C HIS A 95 -31.01 -32.32 21.03
N GLY A 96 -32.27 -32.66 21.37
CA GLY A 96 -32.65 -32.98 22.76
C GLY A 96 -32.00 -34.27 23.27
N SER A 97 -31.91 -35.27 22.41
CA SER A 97 -31.21 -36.53 22.68
C SER A 97 -29.70 -36.32 22.83
N LEU A 98 -29.09 -35.45 22.01
CA LEU A 98 -27.68 -35.06 22.18
C LEU A 98 -27.45 -34.37 23.53
N ALA A 99 -28.31 -33.41 23.90
CA ALA A 99 -28.17 -32.63 25.14
C ALA A 99 -28.41 -33.47 26.41
N SER A 100 -29.21 -34.53 26.34
CA SER A 100 -29.54 -35.40 27.48
C SER A 100 -28.61 -36.62 27.63
N ALA A 101 -27.74 -36.88 26.66
CA ALA A 101 -26.78 -37.98 26.71
C ALA A 101 -25.63 -37.65 27.69
N GLY A 102 -25.80 -38.00 28.97
CA GLY A 102 -24.84 -37.70 30.03
C GLY A 102 -23.65 -38.68 30.16
N ASP A 103 -23.64 -39.80 29.44
CA ASP A 103 -22.56 -40.78 29.46
C ASP A 103 -21.91 -40.99 28.08
N PRO A 104 -20.61 -41.36 28.03
CA PRO A 104 -19.88 -41.47 26.77
C PRO A 104 -20.44 -42.49 25.78
N ALA A 105 -20.95 -43.63 26.24
CA ALA A 105 -21.43 -44.71 25.39
C ALA A 105 -22.74 -44.33 24.68
N THR A 106 -23.65 -43.67 25.41
CA THR A 106 -24.92 -43.18 24.84
C THR A 106 -24.66 -42.14 23.77
N LEU A 107 -23.82 -41.12 24.03
CA LEU A 107 -23.55 -40.08 23.05
C LEU A 107 -22.82 -40.64 21.82
N LEU A 108 -21.82 -41.52 22.01
CA LEU A 108 -21.14 -42.21 20.91
C LEU A 108 -22.13 -43.00 20.04
N GLY A 109 -23.03 -43.76 20.66
CA GLY A 109 -24.05 -44.53 19.94
C GLY A 109 -25.02 -43.67 19.15
N LEU A 110 -25.38 -42.47 19.65
CA LEU A 110 -26.17 -41.50 18.90
C LEU A 110 -25.41 -40.98 17.68
N LEU A 111 -24.15 -40.59 17.84
CA LEU A 111 -23.32 -40.06 16.75
C LEU A 111 -23.01 -41.10 15.66
N GLN A 112 -22.87 -42.38 16.04
CA GLN A 112 -22.69 -43.49 15.09
C GLN A 112 -23.94 -43.74 14.23
N ARG A 113 -25.14 -43.47 14.76
CA ARG A 113 -26.41 -43.64 14.04
C ARG A 113 -26.89 -42.37 13.34
N ALA A 114 -26.26 -41.23 13.61
CA ALA A 114 -26.63 -39.94 13.04
C ALA A 114 -26.37 -39.90 11.53
N ASP A 115 -27.24 -39.20 10.79
CA ASP A 115 -27.05 -38.97 9.35
C ASP A 115 -26.18 -37.75 9.11
N TRP A 116 -24.86 -37.95 9.09
CA TRP A 116 -23.89 -36.91 8.81
C TRP A 116 -24.02 -36.31 7.40
N SER A 117 -24.69 -36.98 6.47
CA SER A 117 -24.96 -36.43 5.13
C SER A 117 -26.08 -35.38 5.11
N ALA A 118 -26.83 -35.28 6.22
CA ALA A 118 -27.85 -34.27 6.50
C ALA A 118 -27.39 -33.22 7.53
N PHE A 119 -26.11 -33.24 7.93
CA PHE A 119 -25.53 -32.26 8.85
C PHE A 119 -25.47 -30.87 8.21
N VAL A 120 -25.92 -29.86 8.94
CA VAL A 120 -25.84 -28.45 8.54
C VAL A 120 -25.20 -27.67 9.68
N ALA A 121 -24.00 -27.10 9.48
CA ALA A 121 -23.22 -26.48 10.55
C ALA A 121 -24.00 -25.41 11.34
N GLU A 122 -24.71 -24.53 10.62
CA GLU A 122 -25.53 -23.47 11.22
C GLU A 122 -26.63 -24.00 12.16
N ARG A 123 -27.17 -25.19 11.87
CA ARG A 123 -28.25 -25.83 12.63
C ARG A 123 -27.69 -26.72 13.74
N ASP A 124 -26.71 -27.55 13.43
CA ASP A 124 -26.36 -28.74 14.22
C ASP A 124 -25.07 -28.60 15.04
N LEU A 125 -24.16 -27.71 14.64
CA LEU A 125 -22.83 -27.66 15.25
C LEU A 125 -22.86 -27.16 16.69
N SER A 126 -23.57 -26.06 16.96
CA SER A 126 -23.64 -25.48 18.30
C SER A 126 -24.24 -26.45 19.33
N PRO A 127 -25.40 -27.12 19.07
CA PRO A 127 -25.94 -28.14 19.97
C PRO A 127 -24.99 -29.33 20.18
N LEU A 128 -24.37 -29.82 19.11
CA LEU A 128 -23.40 -30.92 19.18
C LEU A 128 -22.18 -30.56 20.03
N ARG A 129 -21.60 -29.37 19.78
CA ARG A 129 -20.44 -28.86 20.53
C ARG A 129 -20.78 -28.68 22.00
N ALA A 130 -21.96 -28.16 22.32
CA ALA A 130 -22.40 -28.01 23.71
C ALA A 130 -22.49 -29.37 24.43
N ALA A 131 -23.12 -30.38 23.80
CA ALA A 131 -23.21 -31.72 24.37
C ALA A 131 -21.83 -32.35 24.62
N LEU A 132 -20.89 -32.18 23.68
CA LEU A 132 -19.52 -32.67 23.84
C LEU A 132 -18.73 -31.91 24.90
N LEU A 133 -18.89 -30.59 25.02
CA LEU A 133 -18.25 -29.81 26.10
C LEU A 133 -18.72 -30.27 27.49
N GLU A 134 -20.02 -30.56 27.66
CA GLU A 134 -20.52 -31.12 28.93
C GLU A 134 -19.95 -32.52 29.19
N LEU A 135 -19.88 -33.37 28.15
CA LEU A 135 -19.28 -34.69 28.26
C LEU A 135 -17.79 -34.60 28.63
N GLU A 136 -17.05 -33.67 28.02
CA GLU A 136 -15.64 -33.41 28.30
C GLU A 136 -15.43 -33.00 29.77
N ARG A 137 -16.26 -32.09 30.30
CA ARG A 137 -16.15 -31.67 31.70
C ARG A 137 -16.36 -32.82 32.68
N ALA A 138 -17.22 -33.78 32.34
CA ALA A 138 -17.55 -34.90 33.20
C ALA A 138 -16.57 -36.09 33.04
N HIS A 139 -16.06 -36.35 31.84
CA HIS A 139 -15.35 -37.60 31.50
C HIS A 139 -14.03 -37.41 30.75
N GLY A 140 -13.60 -36.18 30.51
CA GLY A 140 -12.49 -35.86 29.61
C GLY A 140 -12.82 -36.13 28.14
N VAL A 141 -11.80 -36.09 27.28
CA VAL A 141 -11.96 -36.39 25.85
C VAL A 141 -12.20 -37.88 25.65
N THR A 142 -13.23 -38.22 24.88
CA THR A 142 -13.75 -39.59 24.66
C THR A 142 -13.82 -39.94 23.18
N GLU A 143 -14.12 -41.20 22.85
CA GLU A 143 -14.35 -41.65 21.47
C GLU A 143 -15.47 -40.89 20.74
N ALA A 144 -16.46 -40.35 21.48
CA ALA A 144 -17.51 -39.52 20.89
C ALA A 144 -16.94 -38.23 20.28
N HIS A 145 -15.94 -37.63 20.93
CA HIS A 145 -15.24 -36.44 20.44
C HIS A 145 -14.42 -36.75 19.19
N ALA A 146 -13.68 -37.86 19.22
CA ALA A 146 -12.87 -38.33 18.11
C ALA A 146 -13.74 -38.60 16.87
N LEU A 147 -14.84 -39.33 17.04
CA LEU A 147 -15.79 -39.63 15.95
C LEU A 147 -16.41 -38.35 15.38
N ALA A 148 -16.89 -37.44 16.22
CA ALA A 148 -17.48 -36.19 15.73
C ALA A 148 -16.46 -35.37 14.93
N THR A 149 -15.22 -35.28 15.41
CA THR A 149 -14.15 -34.53 14.74
C THR A 149 -13.76 -35.17 13.41
N GLU A 150 -13.62 -36.50 13.36
CA GLU A 150 -13.37 -37.26 12.12
C GLU A 150 -14.46 -36.98 11.08
N ARG A 151 -15.74 -37.03 11.50
CA ARG A 151 -16.88 -36.81 10.61
C ARG A 151 -16.93 -35.38 10.08
N LEU A 152 -16.72 -34.38 10.94
CA LEU A 152 -16.68 -32.97 10.52
C LEU A 152 -15.55 -32.71 9.52
N ARG A 153 -14.34 -33.21 9.79
CA ARG A 153 -13.20 -33.11 8.86
C ARG A 153 -13.50 -33.71 7.47
N GLY A 154 -14.38 -34.70 7.39
CA GLY A 154 -14.82 -35.31 6.14
C GLY A 154 -15.83 -34.50 5.31
N LEU A 155 -16.40 -33.40 5.81
CA LEU A 155 -17.48 -32.64 5.13
C LEU A 155 -16.99 -31.60 4.10
N GLY A 156 -15.68 -31.41 3.92
CA GLY A 156 -15.10 -30.53 2.90
C GLY A 156 -15.07 -29.02 3.22
N GLY A 157 -15.74 -28.58 4.29
CA GLY A 157 -15.74 -27.19 4.79
C GLY A 157 -14.92 -26.97 6.06
N THR A 158 -14.31 -28.03 6.62
CA THR A 158 -13.54 -27.97 7.87
C THR A 158 -12.04 -27.86 7.59
N ARG A 159 -11.38 -26.87 8.20
CA ARG A 159 -9.94 -26.65 8.04
C ARG A 159 -9.30 -26.20 9.35
N LEU A 160 -8.03 -26.51 9.55
CA LEU A 160 -7.28 -25.96 10.66
C LEU A 160 -6.98 -24.47 10.39
N VAL A 161 -7.14 -23.62 11.41
CA VAL A 161 -6.87 -22.18 11.32
C VAL A 161 -6.03 -21.75 12.52
N HIS A 162 -5.03 -20.90 12.26
CA HIS A 162 -4.35 -20.11 13.30
C HIS A 162 -4.81 -18.64 13.25
N PRO A 163 -4.80 -17.93 14.39
CA PRO A 163 -5.35 -16.57 14.49
C PRO A 163 -4.41 -15.48 13.97
N TYR A 164 -3.12 -15.76 13.82
CA TYR A 164 -2.05 -14.79 13.62
C TYR A 164 -1.89 -14.27 12.18
N GLY A 165 -2.99 -13.87 11.56
CA GLY A 165 -2.98 -13.27 10.21
C GLY A 165 -2.57 -11.80 10.16
N HIS A 166 -2.66 -11.09 11.30
CA HIS A 166 -2.30 -9.68 11.37
C HIS A 166 -0.77 -9.53 11.39
N ALA A 167 -0.21 -9.00 10.28
CA ALA A 167 1.22 -8.68 10.15
C ALA A 167 1.57 -7.28 10.68
N THR A 168 0.57 -6.48 11.04
CA THR A 168 0.66 -5.11 11.58
C THR A 168 -0.36 -4.94 12.71
N GLU A 169 -0.43 -3.76 13.34
CA GLU A 169 -1.40 -3.51 14.39
C GLU A 169 -2.83 -3.67 13.92
N ILE A 170 -3.66 -4.19 14.83
CA ILE A 170 -5.11 -4.09 14.73
C ILE A 170 -5.49 -2.63 14.94
N THR A 171 -6.10 -2.02 13.93
CA THR A 171 -6.51 -0.61 13.93
C THR A 171 -8.01 -0.46 14.04
N SER A 172 -8.78 -1.51 13.81
CA SER A 172 -10.25 -1.46 13.90
C SER A 172 -10.85 -2.79 14.30
N HIS A 173 -12.04 -2.74 14.91
CA HIS A 173 -12.84 -3.91 15.23
C HIS A 173 -14.33 -3.59 15.25
N ALA A 174 -15.18 -4.59 14.99
CA ALA A 174 -16.63 -4.44 15.08
C ALA A 174 -17.32 -5.77 15.35
N PHE A 175 -18.33 -5.76 16.23
CA PHE A 175 -19.20 -6.91 16.43
C PHE A 175 -20.22 -7.04 15.31
N SER A 176 -20.49 -8.27 14.90
CA SER A 176 -21.65 -8.59 14.06
C SER A 176 -22.95 -8.26 14.80
N PRO A 177 -24.06 -7.94 14.10
CA PRO A 177 -25.31 -7.54 14.75
C PRO A 177 -25.92 -8.61 15.66
N CYS A 178 -25.61 -9.89 15.40
CA CYS A 178 -26.05 -11.00 16.23
C CYS A 178 -25.15 -11.25 17.45
N GLY A 179 -24.05 -10.49 17.62
CA GLY A 179 -23.09 -10.63 18.70
C GLY A 179 -22.23 -11.90 18.64
N ARG A 180 -22.44 -12.80 17.67
CA ARG A 180 -21.71 -14.07 17.56
C ARG A 180 -20.28 -13.87 17.09
N TYR A 181 -20.06 -12.90 16.21
CA TYR A 181 -18.76 -12.64 15.59
C TYR A 181 -18.19 -11.29 15.99
N LEU A 182 -16.87 -11.27 16.16
CA LEU A 182 -16.04 -10.06 16.14
C LEU A 182 -15.25 -10.06 14.84
N ALA A 183 -15.19 -8.92 14.17
CA ALA A 183 -14.22 -8.64 13.12
C ALA A 183 -13.08 -7.78 13.69
N THR A 184 -11.83 -8.08 13.33
CA THR A 184 -10.65 -7.26 13.60
C THR A 184 -9.94 -6.97 12.29
N GLY A 185 -9.51 -5.73 12.08
CA GLY A 185 -8.83 -5.28 10.87
C GLY A 185 -7.47 -4.71 11.19
N SER A 186 -6.47 -5.02 10.36
CA SER A 186 -5.15 -4.39 10.42
C SER A 186 -4.87 -3.55 9.18
N TRP A 187 -4.10 -2.49 9.38
CA TRP A 187 -3.54 -1.68 8.30
C TRP A 187 -2.47 -2.49 7.52
N VAL A 188 -1.91 -1.92 6.47
CA VAL A 188 -0.95 -2.62 5.61
C VAL A 188 0.51 -2.51 6.06
N GLY A 189 0.87 -1.47 6.83
CA GLY A 189 2.26 -1.23 7.24
C GLY A 189 3.10 -0.61 6.12
N ASP A 190 4.41 -0.90 6.11
CA ASP A 190 5.36 -0.30 5.15
C ASP A 190 5.25 -0.88 3.73
N ASP A 191 4.63 -2.04 3.58
CA ASP A 191 4.50 -2.74 2.29
C ASP A 191 3.04 -2.78 1.84
N TYR A 192 2.62 -1.73 1.12
CA TYR A 192 1.26 -1.56 0.62
C TYR A 192 0.74 -2.77 -0.19
N HIS A 193 1.64 -3.54 -0.82
CA HIS A 193 1.27 -4.64 -1.70
C HIS A 193 0.95 -5.93 -0.94
N LEU A 194 1.49 -6.12 0.28
CA LEU A 194 1.10 -7.25 1.13
C LEU A 194 -0.36 -7.17 1.59
N GLY A 195 -0.92 -5.95 1.64
CA GLY A 195 -2.26 -5.70 2.15
C GLY A 195 -2.36 -5.91 3.67
N GLY A 196 -3.55 -5.65 4.20
CA GLY A 196 -3.88 -5.94 5.59
C GLY A 196 -4.62 -7.27 5.73
N ALA A 197 -5.04 -7.58 6.96
CA ALA A 197 -5.82 -8.76 7.26
C ALA A 197 -7.14 -8.39 7.96
N LEU A 198 -8.19 -9.14 7.64
CA LEU A 198 -9.44 -9.15 8.38
C LEU A 198 -9.59 -10.49 9.12
N GLY A 199 -9.51 -10.46 10.45
CA GLY A 199 -9.75 -11.60 11.31
C GLY A 199 -11.22 -11.67 11.73
N ILE A 200 -11.84 -12.85 11.63
CA ILE A 200 -13.21 -13.13 12.09
C ILE A 200 -13.16 -14.14 13.23
N TRP A 201 -13.76 -13.78 14.35
CA TRP A 201 -13.69 -14.53 15.60
C TRP A 201 -15.07 -14.93 16.06
N GLU A 202 -15.25 -16.17 16.47
CA GLU A 202 -16.47 -16.59 17.17
C GLU A 202 -16.34 -16.26 18.66
N VAL A 203 -17.15 -15.32 19.12
CA VAL A 203 -17.09 -14.73 20.46
C VAL A 203 -17.30 -15.79 21.55
N ALA A 204 -18.22 -16.73 21.33
CA ALA A 204 -18.58 -17.76 22.30
C ALA A 204 -17.46 -18.77 22.58
N SER A 205 -16.61 -19.05 21.58
CA SER A 205 -15.45 -19.94 21.72
C SER A 205 -14.16 -19.17 22.00
N GLY A 206 -14.14 -17.86 21.74
CA GLY A 206 -12.93 -17.04 21.80
C GLY A 206 -11.92 -17.41 20.72
N ARG A 207 -12.35 -18.02 19.62
CA ARG A 207 -11.44 -18.54 18.57
C ARG A 207 -11.64 -17.85 17.24
N CYS A 208 -10.53 -17.68 16.52
CA CYS A 208 -10.54 -17.26 15.14
C CYS A 208 -11.15 -18.36 14.27
N VAL A 209 -12.16 -18.01 13.48
CA VAL A 209 -12.82 -18.91 12.53
C VAL A 209 -12.44 -18.59 11.09
N ASN A 210 -11.99 -17.37 10.81
CA ASN A 210 -11.51 -16.99 9.49
C ASN A 210 -10.47 -15.88 9.54
N VAL A 211 -9.54 -15.93 8.60
CA VAL A 211 -8.61 -14.83 8.31
C VAL A 211 -8.68 -14.58 6.82
N LEU A 212 -9.03 -13.35 6.44
CA LEU A 212 -8.92 -12.87 5.08
C LEU A 212 -7.65 -12.02 4.97
N SER A 213 -6.55 -12.65 4.56
CA SER A 213 -5.28 -11.97 4.30
C SER A 213 -5.29 -11.27 2.93
N GLY A 214 -4.38 -10.31 2.74
CA GLY A 214 -4.20 -9.63 1.46
C GLY A 214 -5.32 -8.65 1.10
N VAL A 215 -5.99 -8.06 2.10
CA VAL A 215 -6.95 -6.97 1.86
C VAL A 215 -6.17 -5.77 1.33
N SER A 216 -6.35 -5.48 0.05
CA SER A 216 -5.55 -4.48 -0.68
C SER A 216 -5.50 -3.13 0.05
N GLY A 217 -4.29 -2.65 0.31
CA GLY A 217 -4.02 -1.39 1.01
C GLY A 217 -4.50 -1.31 2.47
N GLY A 218 -4.88 -2.44 3.07
CA GLY A 218 -5.21 -2.54 4.50
C GLY A 218 -6.67 -2.30 4.84
N VAL A 219 -7.06 -2.71 6.05
CA VAL A 219 -8.37 -2.42 6.63
C VAL A 219 -8.27 -1.11 7.42
N GLY A 220 -8.69 -0.02 6.80
CA GLY A 220 -8.62 1.33 7.37
C GLY A 220 -7.24 1.96 7.41
N TRP A 221 -7.08 2.92 8.31
CA TRP A 221 -5.86 3.67 8.60
C TRP A 221 -5.73 3.79 10.12
N PRO A 222 -4.52 3.87 10.71
CA PRO A 222 -4.37 4.22 12.11
C PRO A 222 -5.17 5.48 12.50
N ASP A 223 -5.77 5.46 13.68
CA ASP A 223 -6.56 6.56 14.27
C ASP A 223 -7.90 6.89 13.56
N TYR A 224 -8.42 5.99 12.71
CA TYR A 224 -9.75 6.11 12.12
C TYR A 224 -10.72 5.09 12.74
N ASP A 225 -11.86 5.59 13.20
CA ASP A 225 -12.96 4.78 13.72
C ASP A 225 -13.91 4.33 12.59
N ASP A 226 -14.88 3.47 12.92
CA ASP A 226 -15.96 3.01 12.02
C ASP A 226 -15.52 2.45 10.65
N VAL A 227 -14.28 1.98 10.57
CA VAL A 227 -13.68 1.35 9.39
C VAL A 227 -14.39 0.06 9.03
N ILE A 228 -14.87 -0.70 10.02
CA ILE A 228 -15.53 -2.00 9.83
C ILE A 228 -17.00 -1.87 10.22
N GLN A 229 -17.91 -2.17 9.30
CA GLN A 229 -19.35 -2.15 9.55
C GLN A 229 -20.00 -3.41 9.00
N TRP A 230 -20.93 -4.01 9.74
CA TRP A 230 -21.63 -5.22 9.31
C TRP A 230 -22.98 -4.91 8.66
N SER A 231 -23.39 -5.71 7.68
CA SER A 231 -24.78 -5.72 7.25
C SER A 231 -25.68 -6.23 8.38
N ALA A 232 -26.95 -5.81 8.41
CA ALA A 232 -27.87 -6.15 9.48
C ALA A 232 -28.14 -7.67 9.59
N ASP A 233 -28.02 -8.41 8.49
CA ASP A 233 -28.13 -9.87 8.45
C ASP A 233 -26.82 -10.61 8.81
N GLY A 234 -25.72 -9.88 9.02
CA GLY A 234 -24.40 -10.43 9.34
C GLY A 234 -23.74 -11.21 8.20
N THR A 235 -24.27 -11.15 6.97
CA THR A 235 -23.72 -11.89 5.83
C THR A 235 -22.61 -11.14 5.09
N ARG A 236 -22.46 -9.85 5.35
CA ARG A 236 -21.45 -8.99 4.73
C ARG A 236 -20.77 -8.11 5.76
N VAL A 237 -19.51 -7.81 5.48
CA VAL A 237 -18.73 -6.80 6.22
C VAL A 237 -18.27 -5.74 5.23
N GLY A 238 -18.69 -4.50 5.48
CA GLY A 238 -18.20 -3.33 4.78
C GLY A 238 -16.91 -2.83 5.44
N LEU A 239 -15.96 -2.40 4.61
CA LEU A 239 -14.67 -1.86 5.00
C LEU A 239 -14.42 -0.54 4.29
N ALA A 240 -13.94 0.47 5.02
CA ALA A 240 -13.09 1.49 4.42
C ALA A 240 -11.68 0.90 4.25
N TYR A 241 -11.19 0.81 3.01
CA TYR A 241 -9.97 0.06 2.69
C TYR A 241 -9.22 0.70 1.52
N SER A 242 -8.00 0.23 1.24
CA SER A 242 -7.21 0.73 0.10
C SER A 242 -7.04 2.26 0.12
N THR A 243 -6.67 2.80 1.28
CA THR A 243 -6.52 4.24 1.57
C THR A 243 -7.81 5.05 1.57
N ASN A 244 -8.66 4.96 0.54
CA ASN A 244 -9.76 5.90 0.32
C ASN A 244 -10.99 5.27 -0.35
N GLN A 245 -11.05 3.94 -0.39
CA GLN A 245 -12.15 3.20 -0.98
C GLN A 245 -13.09 2.67 0.10
N VAL A 246 -14.31 2.34 -0.30
CA VAL A 246 -15.21 1.52 0.51
C VAL A 246 -15.57 0.26 -0.26
N GLY A 247 -15.73 -0.86 0.43
CA GLY A 247 -16.09 -2.12 -0.19
C GLY A 247 -16.78 -3.07 0.78
N VAL A 248 -17.49 -4.06 0.25
CA VAL A 248 -18.16 -5.10 1.03
C VAL A 248 -17.56 -6.47 0.71
N PHE A 249 -17.34 -7.25 1.75
CA PHE A 249 -16.64 -8.53 1.73
C PHE A 249 -17.55 -9.62 2.30
N ASP A 250 -17.32 -10.85 1.90
CA ASP A 250 -17.86 -12.03 2.57
C ASP A 250 -16.94 -12.38 3.74
N PRO A 251 -17.33 -12.15 5.01
CA PRO A 251 -16.48 -12.43 6.17
C PRO A 251 -16.15 -13.92 6.29
N PHE A 252 -16.95 -14.81 5.68
CA PHE A 252 -16.76 -16.26 5.69
C PHE A 252 -16.23 -16.77 4.34
N GLY A 253 -15.77 -15.86 3.48
CA GLY A 253 -15.16 -16.17 2.19
C GLY A 253 -13.75 -16.73 2.30
N ARG A 254 -13.17 -17.08 1.15
CA ARG A 254 -11.80 -17.63 1.06
C ARG A 254 -10.71 -16.56 0.93
N TYR A 255 -11.03 -15.42 0.32
CA TYR A 255 -10.05 -14.43 -0.12
C TYR A 255 -10.38 -13.04 0.42
N GLY A 256 -9.35 -12.22 0.68
CA GLY A 256 -9.47 -10.81 1.05
C GLY A 256 -9.83 -9.87 -0.10
N HIS A 257 -10.65 -10.33 -1.06
CA HIS A 257 -11.14 -9.50 -2.16
C HIS A 257 -12.59 -9.09 -1.91
N PRO A 258 -12.97 -7.84 -2.22
CA PRO A 258 -14.34 -7.39 -2.03
C PRO A 258 -15.29 -8.11 -2.99
N LEU A 259 -16.50 -8.40 -2.51
CA LEU A 259 -17.64 -8.73 -3.36
C LEU A 259 -17.96 -7.54 -4.29
N ALA A 260 -17.90 -6.33 -3.73
CA ALA A 260 -18.05 -5.08 -4.46
C ALA A 260 -17.27 -3.95 -3.79
N SER A 261 -16.77 -2.98 -4.56
CA SER A 261 -16.08 -1.81 -4.01
C SER A 261 -16.27 -0.57 -4.85
N ALA A 262 -15.92 0.60 -4.30
CA ALA A 262 -16.03 1.86 -4.98
C ALA A 262 -14.89 2.84 -4.64
N SER A 263 -14.43 3.56 -5.67
CA SER A 263 -13.54 4.72 -5.60
C SER A 263 -14.31 5.96 -6.00
N VAL A 264 -14.72 6.77 -5.02
CA VAL A 264 -15.58 7.97 -5.22
C VAL A 264 -15.07 9.25 -4.56
N THR A 265 -13.87 9.20 -4.00
CA THR A 265 -13.26 10.27 -3.19
C THR A 265 -12.26 11.12 -3.96
N ASP A 266 -12.17 10.93 -5.29
CA ASP A 266 -11.23 11.65 -6.17
C ASP A 266 -9.76 11.55 -5.71
N GLY A 267 -9.35 10.35 -5.27
CA GLY A 267 -7.96 10.12 -4.89
C GLY A 267 -7.57 10.70 -3.53
N ALA A 268 -8.53 10.97 -2.63
CA ALA A 268 -8.25 11.39 -1.25
C ALA A 268 -7.17 10.51 -0.60
N SER A 269 -6.29 11.09 0.21
CA SER A 269 -5.17 10.37 0.83
C SER A 269 -5.53 9.66 2.14
N ARG A 270 -6.82 9.59 2.48
CA ARG A 270 -7.34 9.06 3.76
C ARG A 270 -8.71 8.38 3.58
N PRO A 271 -9.10 7.50 4.50
CA PRO A 271 -10.43 6.89 4.47
C PRO A 271 -11.53 7.96 4.54
N PRO A 272 -12.61 7.84 3.75
CA PRO A 272 -13.75 8.74 3.87
C PRO A 272 -14.61 8.39 5.08
N ASP A 273 -15.31 9.38 5.63
CA ASP A 273 -16.48 9.10 6.47
C ASP A 273 -17.54 8.40 5.62
N TRP A 274 -18.10 7.31 6.14
CA TRP A 274 -18.95 6.43 5.37
C TRP A 274 -19.89 5.62 6.27
N ALA A 275 -20.97 5.11 5.69
CA ALA A 275 -21.92 4.27 6.41
C ALA A 275 -22.51 3.19 5.50
N LEU A 276 -22.37 1.93 5.91
CA LEU A 276 -22.96 0.78 5.23
C LEU A 276 -24.48 0.74 5.48
N ALA A 277 -25.26 0.60 4.42
CA ALA A 277 -26.69 0.39 4.56
C ALA A 277 -27.00 -0.98 5.20
N PRO A 278 -28.12 -1.14 5.93
CA PRO A 278 -28.49 -2.39 6.60
C PRO A 278 -28.54 -3.61 5.66
N ASP A 279 -28.82 -3.40 4.37
CA ASP A 279 -28.86 -4.45 3.34
C ASP A 279 -27.47 -4.96 2.89
N GLY A 280 -26.39 -4.29 3.28
CA GLY A 280 -25.02 -4.62 2.89
C GLY A 280 -24.71 -4.45 1.39
N ARG A 281 -25.56 -3.71 0.66
CA ARG A 281 -25.52 -3.54 -0.80
C ARG A 281 -25.47 -2.08 -1.23
N ARG A 282 -25.54 -1.13 -0.29
CA ARG A 282 -25.36 0.30 -0.52
C ARG A 282 -24.49 0.89 0.58
N ALA A 283 -23.81 1.99 0.28
CA ALA A 283 -23.13 2.77 1.31
C ALA A 283 -23.28 4.26 1.03
N PHE A 284 -23.41 5.04 2.09
CA PHE A 284 -23.13 6.47 2.06
C PHE A 284 -21.61 6.67 2.14
N VAL A 285 -21.09 7.62 1.38
CA VAL A 285 -19.67 8.03 1.41
C VAL A 285 -19.61 9.56 1.35
N SER A 286 -18.94 10.16 2.33
CA SER A 286 -18.61 11.58 2.31
C SER A 286 -17.55 11.86 1.25
N THR A 287 -17.86 12.80 0.37
CA THR A 287 -17.02 13.18 -0.78
C THR A 287 -17.54 14.47 -1.40
N GLY A 288 -16.70 15.16 -2.16
CA GLY A 288 -17.10 16.35 -2.90
C GLY A 288 -18.23 16.03 -3.88
N SER A 289 -19.19 16.95 -3.97
CA SER A 289 -20.29 16.89 -4.95
C SER A 289 -20.72 18.31 -5.36
N PRO A 290 -21.44 18.47 -6.48
CA PRO A 290 -22.05 19.74 -6.87
C PRO A 290 -23.28 20.13 -6.03
N CYS A 291 -23.77 19.25 -5.16
CA CYS A 291 -24.97 19.50 -4.35
C CYS A 291 -24.62 20.28 -3.08
N ALA A 292 -25.63 20.94 -2.49
CA ALA A 292 -25.49 21.60 -1.19
C ALA A 292 -25.12 20.60 -0.06
N LEU A 293 -25.75 19.41 -0.03
CA LEU A 293 -25.33 18.30 0.83
C LEU A 293 -24.21 17.51 0.17
N LYS A 294 -23.06 17.40 0.83
CA LYS A 294 -21.89 16.68 0.31
C LYS A 294 -21.97 15.18 0.58
N GLY A 295 -21.35 14.41 -0.30
CA GLY A 295 -21.38 12.96 -0.29
C GLY A 295 -22.31 12.34 -1.32
N CYS A 296 -22.32 11.00 -1.32
CA CYS A 296 -23.09 10.20 -2.25
C CYS A 296 -23.53 8.87 -1.64
N VAL A 297 -24.57 8.26 -2.20
CA VAL A 297 -25.02 6.90 -1.89
C VAL A 297 -24.73 6.00 -3.09
N ILE A 298 -23.81 5.07 -2.91
CA ILE A 298 -23.29 4.21 -3.97
C ILE A 298 -23.80 2.77 -3.84
N PRO A 299 -23.98 2.06 -4.97
CA PRO A 299 -24.27 0.63 -4.95
C PRO A 299 -23.00 -0.21 -4.74
N LEU A 300 -23.13 -1.28 -3.95
CA LEU A 300 -22.09 -2.24 -3.60
C LEU A 300 -22.59 -3.69 -3.84
N GLU A 301 -23.10 -3.94 -5.04
CA GLU A 301 -23.70 -5.23 -5.41
C GLU A 301 -22.65 -6.27 -5.86
N ALA A 302 -21.81 -5.89 -6.82
CA ALA A 302 -20.73 -6.73 -7.34
C ALA A 302 -19.69 -5.90 -8.12
N GLY A 303 -18.42 -6.29 -8.02
CA GLY A 303 -17.32 -5.69 -8.78
C GLY A 303 -16.96 -4.28 -8.31
N HIS A 304 -16.06 -3.64 -9.06
CA HIS A 304 -15.57 -2.30 -8.74
C HIS A 304 -16.33 -1.18 -9.47
N LEU A 305 -16.60 -0.10 -8.75
CA LEU A 305 -17.16 1.16 -9.23
C LEU A 305 -16.13 2.29 -9.13
N SER A 306 -15.74 2.89 -10.25
CA SER A 306 -14.96 4.13 -10.27
C SER A 306 -15.83 5.28 -10.75
N TRP A 307 -15.94 6.34 -9.96
CA TRP A 307 -16.81 7.47 -10.27
C TRP A 307 -16.31 8.75 -9.58
N LEU A 308 -16.43 9.90 -10.26
CA LEU A 308 -16.06 11.20 -9.69
C LEU A 308 -17.34 12.03 -9.45
N PRO A 309 -17.88 12.06 -8.22
CA PRO A 309 -19.17 12.69 -7.94
C PRO A 309 -19.17 14.21 -8.20
N ASN A 310 -18.03 14.88 -8.01
CA ASN A 310 -17.81 16.30 -8.34
C ASN A 310 -18.13 16.66 -9.80
N HIS A 311 -17.99 15.71 -10.72
CA HIS A 311 -18.19 15.93 -12.15
C HIS A 311 -19.60 15.55 -12.63
N ALA A 312 -20.43 14.97 -11.75
CA ALA A 312 -21.79 14.57 -12.10
C ALA A 312 -22.75 15.77 -12.10
N ALA A 313 -23.90 15.61 -12.75
CA ALA A 313 -24.98 16.60 -12.63
C ALA A 313 -25.63 16.51 -11.24
N ALA A 314 -26.02 17.63 -10.62
CA ALA A 314 -26.65 17.66 -9.29
C ALA A 314 -27.90 16.77 -9.13
N GLY A 315 -28.61 16.49 -10.24
CA GLY A 315 -29.75 15.55 -10.27
C GLY A 315 -29.37 14.06 -10.38
N HIS A 316 -28.09 13.70 -10.30
CA HIS A 316 -27.66 12.31 -10.43
C HIS A 316 -28.20 11.46 -9.27
N PRO A 317 -28.72 10.24 -9.52
CA PRO A 317 -29.43 9.45 -8.50
C PRO A 317 -28.56 9.01 -7.32
N TYR A 318 -27.23 8.97 -7.48
CA TYR A 318 -26.30 8.64 -6.40
C TYR A 318 -25.91 9.85 -5.54
N LEU A 319 -26.20 11.08 -5.98
CA LEU A 319 -25.92 12.26 -5.17
C LEU A 319 -27.02 12.52 -4.16
N LEU A 320 -26.66 13.10 -3.02
CA LEU A 320 -27.62 13.62 -2.05
C LEU A 320 -28.43 14.80 -2.63
N PRO A 321 -29.56 15.17 -2.00
CA PRO A 321 -30.37 16.30 -2.45
C PRO A 321 -29.59 17.60 -2.53
N ASP A 322 -29.88 18.41 -3.55
CA ASP A 322 -29.37 19.77 -3.69
C ASP A 322 -30.24 20.77 -2.89
N ALA A 323 -30.50 20.42 -1.64
CA ALA A 323 -31.32 21.19 -0.71
C ALA A 323 -30.81 20.97 0.71
N LEU A 324 -30.72 22.06 1.47
CA LEU A 324 -30.39 22.04 2.89
C LEU A 324 -31.67 21.99 3.72
N PRO A 325 -31.62 21.51 4.98
CA PRO A 325 -32.74 21.70 5.89
C PRO A 325 -33.02 23.20 6.06
N GLU A 326 -34.27 23.57 6.35
CA GLU A 326 -34.65 24.98 6.47
C GLU A 326 -33.77 25.72 7.49
N GLY A 327 -33.09 26.77 7.03
CA GLY A 327 -32.16 27.55 7.85
C GLY A 327 -30.80 26.89 8.10
N GLY A 328 -30.51 25.72 7.49
CA GLY A 328 -29.26 24.95 7.58
C GLY A 328 -28.13 25.40 6.63
N GLY A 329 -26.92 24.90 6.87
CA GLY A 329 -25.70 25.14 6.06
C GLY A 329 -24.81 26.28 6.56
N GLY A 330 -23.50 26.17 6.27
CA GLY A 330 -22.49 27.15 6.66
C GLY A 330 -22.36 28.34 5.71
N GLU A 331 -21.36 29.20 5.91
CA GLU A 331 -21.14 30.45 5.14
C GLU A 331 -21.10 30.24 3.61
N ARG A 332 -20.74 29.03 3.14
CA ARG A 332 -20.66 28.67 1.72
C ARG A 332 -21.94 28.05 1.15
N GLY A 333 -22.98 27.86 1.95
CA GLY A 333 -24.22 27.21 1.52
C GLY A 333 -24.06 25.71 1.26
N GLU A 334 -23.11 25.08 1.93
CA GLU A 334 -22.79 23.65 1.80
C GLU A 334 -22.72 23.02 3.18
N LEU A 335 -23.03 21.72 3.27
CA LEU A 335 -22.93 20.95 4.50
C LEU A 335 -22.29 19.58 4.22
N TRP A 336 -21.18 19.32 4.91
CA TRP A 336 -20.50 18.03 4.91
C TRP A 336 -21.10 17.16 6.01
N LEU A 337 -21.34 15.89 5.69
CA LEU A 337 -21.84 14.89 6.65
C LEU A 337 -20.66 14.14 7.28
N ASP A 338 -19.66 14.92 7.69
CA ASP A 338 -18.48 14.42 8.39
C ASP A 338 -18.81 14.34 9.89
N GLY A 339 -18.43 13.25 10.55
CA GLY A 339 -18.80 12.99 11.96
C GLY A 339 -19.97 12.02 12.17
N GLY A 340 -20.20 11.11 11.22
CA GLY A 340 -21.03 9.91 11.41
C GLY A 340 -22.48 10.03 10.93
N ALA A 341 -22.70 9.86 9.62
CA ALA A 341 -24.04 9.61 9.09
C ALA A 341 -24.51 8.20 9.45
N SER A 342 -25.78 8.03 9.81
CA SER A 342 -26.34 6.72 10.16
C SER A 342 -27.56 6.38 9.32
N TRP A 343 -27.75 5.08 9.07
CA TRP A 343 -28.91 4.60 8.32
C TRP A 343 -30.07 4.28 9.26
N SER A 344 -31.26 4.67 8.85
CA SER A 344 -32.51 4.06 9.36
C SER A 344 -32.49 2.54 9.16
N ARG A 345 -33.18 1.82 10.06
CA ARG A 345 -33.19 0.34 10.07
C ARG A 345 -33.71 -0.29 8.78
N ASP A 346 -34.62 0.38 8.08
CA ASP A 346 -35.17 -0.06 6.80
C ASP A 346 -34.29 0.32 5.59
N GLY A 347 -33.23 1.11 5.81
CA GLY A 347 -32.31 1.56 4.78
C GLY A 347 -32.90 2.58 3.79
N THR A 348 -33.95 3.30 4.17
CA THR A 348 -34.64 4.30 3.31
C THR A 348 -34.21 5.74 3.59
N ARG A 349 -33.75 6.01 4.82
CA ARG A 349 -33.36 7.33 5.32
C ARG A 349 -31.93 7.34 5.89
N LEU A 350 -31.27 8.49 5.76
CA LEU A 350 -30.00 8.82 6.42
C LEU A 350 -30.24 9.90 7.48
N SER A 351 -29.68 9.71 8.68
CA SER A 351 -29.59 10.73 9.72
C SER A 351 -28.18 11.31 9.76
N ALA A 352 -28.07 12.61 9.96
CA ALA A 352 -26.80 13.31 10.06
C ALA A 352 -26.89 14.50 11.03
N TYR A 353 -25.75 14.98 11.49
CA TYR A 353 -25.65 16.04 12.49
C TYR A 353 -25.11 17.33 11.87
N ASP A 354 -25.74 18.47 12.13
CA ASP A 354 -25.22 19.80 11.79
C ASP A 354 -24.48 20.37 13.02
N PRO A 355 -23.13 20.46 13.00
CA PRO A 355 -22.36 20.92 14.15
C PRO A 355 -22.50 22.41 14.43
N GLU A 356 -22.81 23.23 13.42
CA GLU A 356 -22.98 24.69 13.62
C GLU A 356 -24.25 24.99 14.41
N ARG A 357 -25.28 24.16 14.23
CA ARG A 357 -26.60 24.33 14.87
C ARG A 357 -26.82 23.38 16.03
N GLY A 358 -25.98 22.37 16.18
CA GLY A 358 -26.04 21.39 17.24
C GLY A 358 -27.28 20.50 17.18
N ARG A 359 -27.71 20.12 15.97
CA ARG A 359 -29.00 19.41 15.78
C ARG A 359 -28.92 18.37 14.66
N GLU A 360 -29.67 17.29 14.81
CA GLU A 360 -29.79 16.23 13.79
C GLU A 360 -30.85 16.55 12.72
N PHE A 361 -30.61 16.06 11.51
CA PHE A 361 -31.55 16.14 10.40
C PHE A 361 -31.58 14.81 9.63
N VAL A 362 -32.68 14.57 8.92
CA VAL A 362 -32.96 13.34 8.20
C VAL A 362 -33.11 13.62 6.72
N ILE A 363 -32.54 12.74 5.91
CA ILE A 363 -32.61 12.72 4.45
C ILE A 363 -33.41 11.50 4.01
N ASP A 364 -34.58 11.72 3.41
CA ASP A 364 -35.33 10.67 2.74
C ASP A 364 -34.76 10.45 1.33
N LEU A 365 -34.25 9.25 1.06
CA LEU A 365 -33.59 8.95 -0.20
C LEU A 365 -34.57 8.64 -1.34
N ALA A 366 -35.81 8.23 -1.03
CA ALA A 366 -36.81 7.89 -2.03
C ALA A 366 -37.38 9.18 -2.67
N ASP A 367 -37.80 10.12 -1.82
CA ASP A 367 -38.42 11.37 -2.25
C ASP A 367 -37.46 12.56 -2.22
N ARG A 368 -36.20 12.36 -1.82
CA ARG A 368 -35.13 13.37 -1.77
C ARG A 368 -35.46 14.57 -0.87
N ARG A 369 -36.23 14.34 0.19
CA ARG A 369 -36.63 15.38 1.16
C ARG A 369 -35.62 15.46 2.30
N VAL A 370 -35.38 16.69 2.77
CA VAL A 370 -34.46 16.98 3.89
C VAL A 370 -35.23 17.76 4.94
N ALA A 371 -35.18 17.32 6.19
CA ALA A 371 -35.87 17.97 7.30
C ALA A 371 -35.11 17.78 8.61
N TRP A 372 -35.24 18.72 9.54
CA TRP A 372 -34.74 18.56 10.91
C TRP A 372 -35.42 17.37 11.59
N ALA A 373 -34.66 16.61 12.38
CA ALA A 373 -35.18 15.48 13.13
C ALA A 373 -36.23 15.93 14.16
N THR A 374 -37.24 15.09 14.37
CA THR A 374 -38.24 15.27 15.44
C THR A 374 -37.74 14.66 16.76
N GLU A 375 -38.27 15.08 17.91
CA GLU A 375 -37.84 14.57 19.24
C GLU A 375 -37.93 13.02 19.33
N ASP A 376 -38.92 12.39 18.68
CA ASP A 376 -39.09 10.93 18.64
C ASP A 376 -38.02 10.23 17.76
N GLU A 377 -37.43 10.94 16.79
CA GLU A 377 -36.40 10.43 15.88
C GLU A 377 -34.99 10.55 16.50
N GLU A 378 -34.74 11.60 17.30
CA GLU A 378 -33.51 11.81 18.07
C GLU A 378 -33.28 10.67 19.12
N GLU A 379 -34.34 10.01 19.61
CA GLU A 379 -34.26 8.94 20.62
C GLU A 379 -33.91 7.55 20.05
N THR A 380 -33.91 7.37 18.73
CA THR A 380 -33.67 6.07 18.06
C THR A 380 -32.23 5.81 17.60
N ALA A 381 -31.31 6.75 17.82
CA ALA A 381 -29.89 6.63 17.53
C ALA A 381 -29.13 5.96 18.69
N GLY A 382 -29.36 4.66 18.91
CA GLY A 382 -28.64 3.87 19.92
C GLY A 382 -28.18 2.53 19.36
N THR A 383 -26.90 2.44 18.99
CA THR A 383 -26.26 1.16 18.64
C THR A 383 -26.05 0.34 19.91
N GLY A 384 -26.79 -0.76 20.02
CA GLY A 384 -26.61 -1.74 21.09
C GLY A 384 -25.26 -2.43 20.98
N ASP A 385 -24.37 -2.17 21.95
CA ASP A 385 -23.19 -2.98 22.20
C ASP A 385 -23.62 -4.34 22.79
N GLY A 386 -23.94 -5.27 21.89
CA GLY A 386 -24.44 -6.59 22.22
C GLY A 386 -23.32 -7.63 22.21
N SER A 387 -22.44 -7.64 23.21
CA SER A 387 -21.56 -8.79 23.44
C SER A 387 -22.39 -9.99 23.95
N ALA A 388 -22.86 -10.82 23.02
CA ALA A 388 -23.55 -12.05 23.37
C ALA A 388 -22.53 -13.08 23.91
N GLY A 389 -22.20 -12.98 25.19
CA GLY A 389 -21.64 -14.11 25.96
C GLY A 389 -20.14 -14.10 26.29
N ALA A 390 -19.36 -13.10 25.85
CA ALA A 390 -17.97 -12.91 26.26
C ALA A 390 -17.60 -11.42 26.35
N ARG A 391 -16.75 -11.05 27.31
CA ARG A 391 -16.10 -9.74 27.34
C ARG A 391 -14.86 -9.81 26.44
N VAL A 392 -14.75 -8.89 25.49
CA VAL A 392 -13.63 -8.83 24.54
C VAL A 392 -12.81 -7.58 24.79
N SER A 393 -11.48 -7.72 24.76
CA SER A 393 -10.54 -6.61 24.70
C SER A 393 -9.77 -6.68 23.38
N VAL A 394 -9.72 -5.58 22.64
CA VAL A 394 -8.93 -5.46 21.41
C VAL A 394 -7.94 -4.32 21.60
N GLU A 395 -6.67 -4.69 21.66
CA GLU A 395 -5.51 -3.79 21.68
C GLU A 395 -4.78 -3.90 20.34
N PRO A 396 -3.90 -2.93 19.99
CA PRO A 396 -3.19 -2.95 18.72
C PRO A 396 -2.41 -4.24 18.43
N THR A 397 -1.95 -4.94 19.47
CA THR A 397 -1.16 -6.18 19.35
C THR A 397 -1.74 -7.33 20.15
N ARG A 398 -2.97 -7.22 20.67
CA ARG A 398 -3.56 -8.26 21.49
C ARG A 398 -5.08 -8.33 21.37
N VAL A 399 -5.63 -9.55 21.32
CA VAL A 399 -7.06 -9.78 21.43
C VAL A 399 -7.32 -10.79 22.55
N THR A 400 -8.20 -10.44 23.48
CA THR A 400 -8.53 -11.29 24.63
C THR A 400 -10.04 -11.51 24.72
N PHE A 401 -10.45 -12.76 24.93
CA PHE A 401 -11.83 -13.15 25.16
C PHE A 401 -11.97 -13.73 26.57
N GLU A 402 -12.94 -13.24 27.34
CA GLU A 402 -13.20 -13.70 28.69
C GLU A 402 -14.68 -14.00 28.92
N ARG A 403 -14.97 -15.00 29.75
CA ARG A 403 -16.34 -15.24 30.20
C ARG A 403 -16.80 -14.12 31.14
N PRO A 404 -17.95 -13.47 30.92
CA PRO A 404 -18.31 -12.24 31.63
C PRO A 404 -18.45 -12.44 33.15
N ALA A 405 -18.97 -13.59 33.59
CA ALA A 405 -19.25 -13.86 34.99
C ALA A 405 -18.04 -14.38 35.78
N THR A 406 -17.17 -15.18 35.15
CA THR A 406 -16.07 -15.88 35.85
C THR A 406 -14.71 -15.26 35.60
N ARG A 407 -14.58 -14.36 34.59
CA ARG A 407 -13.29 -13.84 34.09
C ARG A 407 -12.33 -14.93 33.60
N GLU A 408 -12.88 -16.12 33.33
CA GLU A 408 -12.16 -17.21 32.70
C GLU A 408 -11.75 -16.80 31.28
N VAL A 409 -10.46 -16.92 30.96
CA VAL A 409 -9.93 -16.60 29.62
C VAL A 409 -10.33 -17.71 28.65
N LEU A 410 -11.09 -17.36 27.62
CA LEU A 410 -11.49 -18.24 26.52
C LEU A 410 -10.43 -18.27 25.40
N GLY A 411 -9.73 -17.15 25.22
CA GLY A 411 -8.63 -17.01 24.27
C GLY A 411 -7.84 -15.73 24.53
N ASP A 412 -6.53 -15.79 24.31
CA ASP A 412 -5.59 -14.68 24.52
C ASP A 412 -4.50 -14.74 23.45
N PHE A 413 -4.52 -13.77 22.55
CA PHE A 413 -3.73 -13.80 21.33
C PHE A 413 -2.87 -12.55 21.27
N THR A 414 -1.55 -12.72 21.39
CA THR A 414 -0.57 -11.66 21.14
C THR A 414 -0.03 -11.76 19.72
N PHE A 415 -0.11 -10.68 18.97
CA PHE A 415 0.33 -10.61 17.57
C PHE A 415 1.72 -10.00 17.46
N LEU A 416 2.29 -10.07 16.25
CA LEU A 416 3.55 -9.42 15.87
C LEU A 416 4.78 -9.92 16.64
N ARG A 417 4.69 -11.12 17.23
CA ARG A 417 5.85 -11.82 17.79
C ARG A 417 6.78 -12.25 16.66
N GLU A 418 8.07 -12.08 16.90
CA GLU A 418 9.11 -12.47 15.95
C GLU A 418 10.25 -13.19 16.68
N PRO A 419 10.15 -14.53 16.83
CA PRO A 419 11.24 -15.34 17.36
C PRO A 419 12.55 -15.11 16.61
N ALA A 420 13.66 -15.11 17.34
CA ALA A 420 15.01 -14.90 16.78
C ALA A 420 15.45 -15.99 15.78
N ALA A 421 14.87 -17.19 15.86
CA ALA A 421 15.11 -18.25 14.88
C ALA A 421 14.52 -17.87 13.51
N PRO A 422 15.11 -18.31 12.39
CA PRO A 422 14.50 -18.10 11.08
C PRO A 422 13.14 -18.81 10.99
N ARG A 423 12.25 -18.26 10.16
CA ARG A 423 10.99 -18.91 9.79
C ARG A 423 11.26 -20.29 9.15
N LEU A 424 10.30 -21.20 9.33
CA LEU A 424 10.37 -22.57 8.84
C LEU A 424 10.25 -22.61 7.31
N ILE A 425 9.46 -21.70 6.72
CA ILE A 425 9.15 -21.65 5.29
C ILE A 425 9.44 -20.23 4.76
N ALA A 426 10.71 -19.89 4.58
CA ALA A 426 11.08 -18.64 3.93
C ALA A 426 11.06 -18.79 2.40
N TYR A 427 10.04 -18.21 1.74
CA TYR A 427 9.98 -18.14 0.27
C TYR A 427 10.42 -16.74 -0.22
N GLU A 428 11.17 -16.69 -1.33
CA GLU A 428 11.78 -15.45 -1.86
C GLU A 428 10.78 -14.50 -2.53
N TYR A 429 9.54 -14.94 -2.79
CA TYR A 429 8.53 -14.11 -3.42
C TYR A 429 7.64 -13.41 -2.36
N PRO A 430 7.66 -12.07 -2.29
CA PRO A 430 6.93 -11.31 -1.27
C PRO A 430 5.42 -11.52 -1.29
N HIS A 431 4.84 -11.93 -2.42
CA HIS A 431 3.38 -12.04 -2.59
C HIS A 431 2.80 -13.42 -2.22
N ASP A 432 3.64 -14.40 -1.90
CA ASP A 432 3.24 -15.79 -1.63
C ASP A 432 3.55 -16.20 -0.17
N ASP A 433 3.23 -15.36 0.81
CA ASP A 433 3.13 -15.87 2.20
C ASP A 433 1.94 -16.84 2.24
N LEU A 434 2.24 -18.13 2.40
CA LEU A 434 1.24 -19.19 2.53
C LEU A 434 0.29 -18.95 3.71
N GLY A 435 0.66 -18.06 4.65
CA GLY A 435 -0.15 -17.72 5.82
C GLY A 435 -0.39 -18.93 6.70
N VAL A 436 0.59 -19.85 6.75
CA VAL A 436 0.58 -21.06 7.58
C VAL A 436 1.50 -20.92 8.79
N GLU A 437 2.49 -20.03 8.72
CA GLU A 437 3.48 -19.84 9.77
C GLU A 437 3.02 -18.82 10.81
N PHE A 438 3.32 -19.11 12.08
CA PHE A 438 3.02 -18.21 13.19
C PHE A 438 3.99 -18.41 14.34
N ALA A 439 4.17 -17.37 15.13
CA ALA A 439 4.92 -17.44 16.38
C ALA A 439 3.99 -17.89 17.50
N LEU A 440 4.28 -19.05 18.11
CA LEU A 440 3.53 -19.57 19.25
C LEU A 440 3.84 -18.75 20.52
N ASP A 441 5.11 -18.38 20.67
CA ASP A 441 5.66 -17.54 21.74
C ASP A 441 6.81 -16.67 21.19
N ASP A 442 7.52 -15.96 22.06
CA ASP A 442 8.61 -15.05 21.67
C ASP A 442 9.88 -15.81 21.18
N HIS A 443 9.84 -17.15 21.14
CA HIS A 443 10.99 -18.01 20.88
C HIS A 443 10.73 -19.13 19.86
N THR A 444 9.47 -19.43 19.55
CA THR A 444 9.07 -20.63 18.79
C THR A 444 8.26 -20.26 17.56
N TRP A 445 8.80 -20.58 16.38
CA TRP A 445 8.02 -20.64 15.14
C TRP A 445 7.28 -21.98 15.03
N CYS A 446 6.04 -21.91 14.55
CA CYS A 446 5.22 -23.06 14.17
C CYS A 446 4.62 -22.85 12.79
N ALA A 447 4.14 -23.93 12.17
CA ALA A 447 3.33 -23.86 10.96
C ALA A 447 2.10 -24.78 11.08
N ALA A 448 0.91 -24.29 10.74
CA ALA A 448 -0.33 -25.06 10.76
C ALA A 448 -0.97 -25.11 9.37
N PHE A 449 -1.20 -26.32 8.86
CA PHE A 449 -1.77 -26.54 7.53
C PHE A 449 -3.24 -26.92 7.63
N GLU A 450 -4.05 -26.54 6.63
CA GLU A 450 -5.50 -26.78 6.61
C GLU A 450 -5.87 -28.26 6.82
N SER A 451 -4.98 -29.19 6.44
CA SER A 451 -5.13 -30.65 6.57
C SER A 451 -5.10 -31.17 8.01
N GLY A 452 -4.46 -30.45 8.94
CA GLY A 452 -4.23 -30.88 10.33
C GLY A 452 -2.78 -31.21 10.69
N VAL A 453 -1.87 -31.16 9.72
CA VAL A 453 -0.42 -31.27 9.98
C VAL A 453 0.05 -29.97 10.64
N VAL A 454 0.88 -30.07 11.68
CA VAL A 454 1.44 -28.92 12.39
C VAL A 454 2.94 -29.13 12.63
N ILE A 455 3.78 -28.21 12.17
CA ILE A 455 5.20 -28.20 12.52
C ILE A 455 5.35 -27.48 13.86
N ALA A 456 5.79 -28.21 14.88
CA ALA A 456 6.06 -27.66 16.21
C ALA A 456 6.97 -28.59 17.03
N PRO A 457 7.67 -28.09 18.06
CA PRO A 457 8.38 -28.96 19.01
C PRO A 457 7.45 -30.01 19.63
N PRO A 458 7.95 -31.23 19.91
CA PRO A 458 7.15 -32.24 20.59
C PRO A 458 6.72 -31.74 21.97
N ASN A 459 5.52 -32.14 22.42
CA ASN A 459 4.90 -31.77 23.69
C ASN A 459 4.29 -30.36 23.81
N ARG A 460 4.10 -29.63 22.70
CA ARG A 460 3.43 -28.31 22.70
C ARG A 460 1.92 -28.37 22.42
N ALA A 461 1.30 -29.55 22.60
CA ALA A 461 -0.08 -29.79 22.17
C ALA A 461 -1.13 -28.93 22.90
N GLU A 462 -0.95 -28.67 24.19
CA GLU A 462 -1.86 -27.81 24.96
C GLU A 462 -1.82 -26.35 24.50
N GLU A 463 -0.62 -25.84 24.21
CA GLU A 463 -0.42 -24.47 23.73
C GLU A 463 -0.93 -24.30 22.30
N LEU A 464 -0.76 -25.32 21.46
CA LEU A 464 -1.37 -25.38 20.13
C LEU A 464 -2.91 -25.45 20.25
N ASP A 465 -3.48 -26.23 21.17
CA ASP A 465 -4.93 -26.22 21.40
C ASP A 465 -5.42 -24.88 21.93
N ALA A 466 -4.61 -24.11 22.66
CA ALA A 466 -4.97 -22.79 23.14
C ALA A 466 -5.11 -21.74 22.02
N VAL A 467 -4.45 -21.95 20.87
CA VAL A 467 -4.45 -20.98 19.77
C VAL A 467 -5.14 -21.46 18.49
N LEU A 468 -5.06 -22.75 18.17
CA LEU A 468 -5.61 -23.33 16.96
C LEU A 468 -7.06 -23.77 17.13
N ALA A 469 -7.81 -23.76 16.03
CA ALA A 469 -9.15 -24.32 15.97
C ALA A 469 -9.41 -24.98 14.61
N TRP A 470 -10.20 -26.05 14.62
CA TRP A 470 -10.87 -26.52 13.41
C TRP A 470 -11.99 -25.54 13.08
N SER A 471 -11.87 -24.82 11.99
CA SER A 471 -12.90 -23.92 11.49
C SER A 471 -13.83 -24.68 10.55
N VAL A 472 -15.10 -24.81 10.95
CA VAL A 472 -16.16 -25.43 10.14
C VAL A 472 -16.93 -24.35 9.38
N ASP A 473 -16.94 -24.45 8.06
CA ASP A 473 -17.56 -23.50 7.13
C ASP A 473 -17.10 -22.05 7.33
N ARG A 474 -15.89 -21.85 7.88
CA ARG A 474 -15.33 -20.55 8.27
C ARG A 474 -16.14 -19.78 9.32
N ARG A 475 -17.13 -20.44 9.94
CA ARG A 475 -18.15 -19.81 10.81
C ARG A 475 -18.11 -20.30 12.24
N PHE A 476 -17.60 -21.50 12.48
CA PHE A 476 -17.67 -22.12 13.80
C PHE A 476 -16.33 -22.71 14.17
N ALA A 477 -15.89 -22.44 15.40
CA ALA A 477 -14.69 -23.06 15.93
C ALA A 477 -14.99 -24.42 16.54
N TRP A 478 -14.11 -25.37 16.29
CA TRP A 478 -14.17 -26.71 16.84
C TRP A 478 -12.81 -27.05 17.50
N PRO A 479 -12.80 -27.51 18.76
CA PRO A 479 -11.55 -27.78 19.49
C PRO A 479 -10.65 -28.80 18.79
N VAL A 480 -9.33 -28.52 18.75
CA VAL A 480 -8.37 -29.43 18.10
C VAL A 480 -8.05 -30.64 18.97
N ARG A 481 -8.07 -30.49 20.30
CA ARG A 481 -7.88 -31.59 21.27
C ARG A 481 -8.90 -32.74 21.13
N TRP A 482 -10.05 -32.51 20.50
CA TRP A 482 -11.09 -33.53 20.33
C TRP A 482 -10.79 -34.55 19.22
N GLY A 483 -9.94 -34.23 18.25
CA GLY A 483 -9.53 -35.15 17.17
C GLY A 483 -8.03 -35.28 16.98
N GLY A 484 -7.23 -34.57 17.80
CA GLY A 484 -5.78 -34.56 17.72
C GLY A 484 -5.24 -33.70 16.57
N LEU A 485 -3.98 -33.30 16.73
CA LEU A 485 -3.16 -32.67 15.69
C LEU A 485 -2.07 -33.65 15.27
N GLU A 486 -1.71 -33.64 13.99
CA GLU A 486 -0.54 -34.38 13.51
C GLU A 486 0.70 -33.49 13.67
N ILE A 487 1.29 -33.50 14.86
CA ILE A 487 2.47 -32.69 15.18
C ILE A 487 3.71 -33.38 14.64
N VAL A 488 4.44 -32.68 13.77
CA VAL A 488 5.70 -33.11 13.17
C VAL A 488 6.85 -32.17 13.59
N PRO A 489 8.08 -32.67 13.74
CA PRO A 489 9.17 -31.89 14.33
C PRO A 489 9.78 -30.86 13.37
N ASP A 490 9.68 -31.05 12.06
CA ASP A 490 10.34 -30.21 11.06
C ASP A 490 9.63 -30.24 9.69
N ILE A 491 10.14 -29.41 8.78
CA ILE A 491 9.63 -29.26 7.42
C ILE A 491 9.76 -30.52 6.56
N ARG A 492 10.78 -31.37 6.79
CA ARG A 492 10.95 -32.63 6.03
C ARG A 492 9.87 -33.63 6.42
N ALA A 493 9.62 -33.77 7.72
CA ALA A 493 8.54 -34.61 8.21
C ALA A 493 7.16 -34.09 7.76
N ALA A 494 6.97 -32.78 7.63
CA ALA A 494 5.75 -32.22 7.05
C ALA A 494 5.60 -32.54 5.56
N ALA A 495 6.67 -32.44 4.77
CA ALA A 495 6.67 -32.72 3.34
C ALA A 495 6.15 -34.12 2.98
N ASP A 496 6.46 -35.11 3.84
CA ASP A 496 6.02 -36.51 3.70
C ASP A 496 4.54 -36.73 4.04
N ARG A 497 3.92 -35.83 4.81
CA ARG A 497 2.54 -35.97 5.31
C ARG A 497 1.55 -35.06 4.60
N LEU A 498 2.02 -33.96 4.04
CA LEU A 498 1.17 -33.00 3.34
C LEU A 498 0.63 -33.57 2.04
N PRO A 499 -0.65 -33.32 1.72
CA PRO A 499 -1.26 -33.76 0.47
C PRO A 499 -0.61 -33.08 -0.75
N ASP A 500 -0.89 -33.62 -1.94
CA ASP A 500 -0.46 -33.02 -3.22
C ASP A 500 -1.34 -31.83 -3.61
N ASP A 501 -1.25 -30.78 -2.81
CA ASP A 501 -1.82 -29.46 -3.07
C ASP A 501 -0.72 -28.38 -3.17
N VAL A 502 -1.14 -27.11 -3.34
CA VAL A 502 -0.22 -25.98 -3.49
C VAL A 502 0.70 -25.84 -2.27
N THR A 503 0.16 -26.00 -1.05
CA THR A 503 0.93 -25.91 0.19
C THR A 503 1.94 -27.05 0.32
N GLY A 504 1.55 -28.29 0.02
CA GLY A 504 2.45 -29.44 0.01
C GLY A 504 3.55 -29.33 -1.05
N PHE A 505 3.21 -28.80 -2.23
CA PHE A 505 4.19 -28.52 -3.30
C PHE A 505 5.26 -27.52 -2.83
N VAL A 506 4.85 -26.36 -2.29
CA VAL A 506 5.80 -25.33 -1.83
C VAL A 506 6.70 -25.86 -0.70
N VAL A 507 6.14 -26.62 0.24
CA VAL A 507 6.92 -27.24 1.32
C VAL A 507 7.99 -28.20 0.77
N ARG A 508 7.64 -29.00 -0.24
CA ARG A 508 8.59 -29.91 -0.90
C ARG A 508 9.68 -29.14 -1.66
N GLU A 509 9.35 -28.07 -2.38
CA GLU A 509 10.37 -27.21 -3.00
C GLU A 509 11.31 -26.57 -1.98
N CYS A 510 10.79 -26.15 -0.82
CA CYS A 510 11.63 -25.66 0.28
C CYS A 510 12.61 -26.73 0.78
N VAL A 511 12.15 -27.97 0.94
CA VAL A 511 13.02 -29.10 1.34
C VAL A 511 14.11 -29.35 0.29
N GLU A 512 13.77 -29.37 -1.00
CA GLU A 512 14.73 -29.56 -2.09
C GLU A 512 15.83 -28.48 -2.08
N ARG A 513 15.47 -27.21 -1.85
CA ARG A 513 16.43 -26.10 -1.74
C ARG A 513 17.36 -26.24 -0.53
N LEU A 514 16.80 -26.62 0.62
CA LEU A 514 17.56 -26.88 1.84
C LEU A 514 18.56 -28.03 1.65
N ASP A 515 18.13 -29.10 0.98
CA ASP A 515 18.97 -30.26 0.67
C ASP A 515 20.04 -29.95 -0.39
N ALA A 516 19.77 -29.02 -1.30
CA ALA A 516 20.73 -28.53 -2.29
C ALA A 516 21.81 -27.59 -1.71
N GLY A 517 21.77 -27.28 -0.40
CA GLY A 517 22.74 -26.38 0.24
C GLY A 517 22.62 -24.93 -0.21
N GLN A 518 21.50 -24.54 -0.85
CA GLN A 518 21.18 -23.15 -1.16
C GLN A 518 20.74 -22.44 0.12
N SER A 519 21.70 -22.21 1.02
CA SER A 519 21.50 -21.42 2.23
C SER A 519 21.23 -19.97 1.85
N THR A 520 20.09 -19.44 2.31
CA THR A 520 19.87 -18.00 2.39
C THR A 520 20.93 -17.41 3.33
N THR A 521 21.98 -16.86 2.75
CA THR A 521 23.16 -16.34 3.45
C THR A 521 22.78 -15.23 4.43
N SER A 522 22.59 -15.56 5.71
CA SER A 522 22.73 -14.60 6.80
C SER A 522 24.17 -14.64 7.31
N TRP A 523 24.87 -13.51 7.21
CA TRP A 523 26.21 -13.33 7.75
C TRP A 523 26.25 -13.63 9.26
N GLN A 524 27.16 -14.50 9.72
CA GLN A 524 27.21 -14.98 11.13
C GLN A 524 28.21 -14.19 12.02
N GLY A 525 28.63 -12.99 11.61
CA GLY A 525 29.54 -12.13 12.37
C GLY A 525 28.82 -11.09 13.27
N ALA A 526 29.59 -10.28 14.00
CA ALA A 526 29.06 -9.15 14.79
C ALA A 526 28.87 -7.90 13.92
N TRP A 527 27.64 -7.42 13.78
CA TRP A 527 27.30 -6.28 12.91
C TRP A 527 27.77 -4.94 13.54
N PRO A 528 28.30 -3.96 12.77
CA PRO A 528 28.40 -3.94 11.30
C PRO A 528 29.57 -4.78 10.75
N PRO A 529 29.47 -5.27 9.50
CA PRO A 529 30.55 -6.01 8.85
C PRO A 529 31.82 -5.15 8.70
N PRO A 530 33.02 -5.74 8.52
CA PRO A 530 34.22 -4.95 8.26
C PRO A 530 34.05 -4.01 7.06
N ASN A 531 34.31 -2.72 7.25
CA ASN A 531 34.13 -1.70 6.21
C ASN A 531 35.18 -1.79 5.09
N THR A 532 34.96 -2.71 4.14
CA THR A 532 35.88 -3.05 3.05
C THR A 532 35.33 -2.71 1.67
N ALA A 533 34.03 -2.49 1.56
CA ALA A 533 33.36 -2.05 0.33
C ALA A 533 33.80 -0.65 -0.11
N THR A 534 33.85 -0.47 -1.42
CA THR A 534 34.25 0.76 -2.11
C THR A 534 33.04 1.51 -2.66
N LEU A 535 33.23 2.75 -3.12
CA LEU A 535 32.20 3.47 -3.86
C LEU A 535 31.78 2.74 -5.14
N ASP A 536 32.71 2.05 -5.82
CA ASP A 536 32.40 1.28 -7.03
C ASP A 536 31.48 0.09 -6.75
N ASP A 537 31.59 -0.53 -5.58
CA ASP A 537 30.66 -1.56 -5.13
C ASP A 537 29.25 -0.97 -4.92
N LEU A 538 29.15 0.24 -4.36
CA LEU A 538 27.86 0.94 -4.19
C LEU A 538 27.25 1.37 -5.53
N PHE A 539 28.05 1.87 -6.49
CA PHE A 539 27.58 2.14 -7.85
C PHE A 539 27.07 0.86 -8.53
N SER A 540 27.76 -0.27 -8.33
CA SER A 540 27.34 -1.56 -8.87
C SER A 540 26.03 -2.01 -8.24
N ALA A 541 25.88 -1.86 -6.92
CA ALA A 541 24.64 -2.17 -6.21
C ALA A 541 23.46 -1.31 -6.68
N ALA A 542 23.66 0.01 -6.88
CA ALA A 542 22.62 0.90 -7.41
C ALA A 542 22.19 0.52 -8.84
N ARG A 543 23.17 0.17 -9.70
CA ARG A 543 22.90 -0.34 -11.05
C ARG A 543 22.12 -1.65 -11.01
N ASP A 544 22.53 -2.59 -10.16
CA ASP A 544 21.91 -3.90 -10.07
C ASP A 544 20.49 -3.80 -9.50
N ALA A 545 20.25 -2.88 -8.55
CA ALA A 545 18.95 -2.62 -7.96
C ALA A 545 17.89 -2.13 -8.97
N VAL A 546 18.30 -1.44 -10.04
CA VAL A 546 17.37 -1.03 -11.11
C VAL A 546 17.31 -2.00 -12.28
N SER A 547 18.12 -3.06 -12.29
CA SER A 547 18.16 -3.99 -13.43
C SER A 547 16.87 -4.81 -13.57
N SER A 548 16.22 -5.14 -12.44
CA SER A 548 14.91 -5.82 -12.37
C SER A 548 13.73 -4.89 -12.67
N LEU A 549 13.92 -3.57 -12.53
CA LEU A 549 12.91 -2.55 -12.72
C LEU A 549 12.93 -2.08 -14.19
N ARG A 550 12.08 -2.68 -15.02
CA ARG A 550 11.91 -2.33 -16.45
C ARG A 550 10.43 -2.19 -16.81
N GLY A 551 10.13 -1.39 -17.83
CA GLY A 551 8.77 -1.17 -18.31
C GLY A 551 8.10 -0.04 -17.54
N GLN A 552 7.31 -0.34 -16.50
CA GLN A 552 6.52 0.67 -15.79
C GLN A 552 7.36 1.69 -15.02
N TRP A 553 8.60 1.33 -14.64
CA TRP A 553 9.52 2.16 -13.88
C TRP A 553 10.54 2.92 -14.74
N ASP A 554 10.50 2.78 -16.06
CA ASP A 554 11.52 3.37 -16.96
C ASP A 554 11.62 4.90 -16.78
N PHE A 555 10.51 5.58 -16.46
CA PHE A 555 10.49 7.03 -16.25
C PHE A 555 11.44 7.49 -15.12
N VAL A 556 11.48 6.76 -13.99
CA VAL A 556 12.34 7.11 -12.84
C VAL A 556 13.72 6.47 -12.96
N VAL A 557 13.80 5.25 -13.51
CA VAL A 557 15.08 4.56 -13.71
C VAL A 557 15.98 5.32 -14.69
N ASN A 558 15.43 5.82 -15.80
CA ASN A 558 16.19 6.58 -16.78
C ASN A 558 16.69 7.92 -16.21
N GLU A 559 15.90 8.57 -15.35
CA GLU A 559 16.31 9.79 -14.65
C GLU A 559 17.48 9.55 -13.69
N GLN A 560 17.39 8.54 -12.83
CA GLN A 560 18.45 8.23 -11.87
C GLN A 560 19.74 7.80 -12.56
N LEU A 561 19.65 6.98 -13.62
CA LEU A 561 20.82 6.56 -14.39
C LEU A 561 21.50 7.76 -15.07
N ARG A 562 20.73 8.72 -15.61
CA ARG A 562 21.28 9.98 -16.15
C ARG A 562 22.03 10.76 -15.07
N ASP A 563 21.47 10.88 -13.88
CA ASP A 563 22.09 11.64 -12.80
C ASP A 563 23.37 10.96 -12.30
N VAL A 564 23.39 9.62 -12.20
CA VAL A 564 24.61 8.86 -11.89
C VAL A 564 25.66 8.97 -13.00
N VAL A 565 25.25 9.01 -14.27
CA VAL A 565 26.15 9.31 -15.40
C VAL A 565 26.81 10.69 -15.22
N ARG A 566 26.03 11.72 -14.86
CA ARG A 566 26.57 13.06 -14.56
C ARG A 566 27.53 13.05 -13.38
N LEU A 567 27.22 12.30 -12.32
CA LEU A 567 28.10 12.15 -11.16
C LEU A 567 29.45 11.52 -11.55
N ARG A 568 29.44 10.40 -12.29
CA ARG A 568 30.67 9.75 -12.82
C ARG A 568 31.47 10.72 -13.69
N ALA A 569 30.80 11.49 -14.54
CA ALA A 569 31.46 12.49 -15.39
C ALA A 569 32.14 13.61 -14.58
N ARG A 570 31.48 14.16 -13.54
CA ARG A 570 32.09 15.16 -12.62
C ARG A 570 33.31 14.63 -11.89
N ARG A 571 33.32 13.33 -11.58
CA ARG A 571 34.45 12.64 -10.94
C ARG A 571 35.58 12.29 -11.92
N GLY A 572 35.39 12.53 -13.22
CA GLY A 572 36.39 12.23 -14.25
C GLY A 572 36.49 10.74 -14.58
N GLU A 573 35.40 9.97 -14.44
CA GLU A 573 35.36 8.51 -14.56
C GLU A 573 34.64 8.08 -15.87
N PRO A 574 35.29 8.11 -17.05
CA PRO A 574 34.65 7.90 -18.34
C PRO A 574 34.19 6.45 -18.57
N ASP A 575 34.88 5.48 -17.97
CA ASP A 575 34.55 4.06 -18.10
C ASP A 575 33.22 3.78 -17.39
N GLY A 576 33.00 4.43 -16.23
CA GLY A 576 31.74 4.40 -15.50
C GLY A 576 30.59 5.04 -16.30
N VAL A 577 30.85 6.17 -16.97
CA VAL A 577 29.88 6.80 -17.89
C VAL A 577 29.51 5.84 -19.02
N THR A 578 30.51 5.27 -19.69
CA THR A 578 30.32 4.37 -20.84
C THR A 578 29.58 3.10 -20.46
N ALA A 579 29.79 2.57 -19.25
CA ALA A 579 29.11 1.38 -18.75
C ALA A 579 27.61 1.63 -18.46
N LEU A 580 27.22 2.86 -18.09
CA LEU A 580 25.84 3.18 -17.69
C LEU A 580 24.95 3.61 -18.85
N LEU A 581 25.49 4.31 -19.87
CA LEU A 581 24.71 4.82 -21.00
C LEU A 581 23.84 3.75 -21.72
N PRO A 582 24.32 2.52 -21.96
CA PRO A 582 23.49 1.48 -22.59
C PRO A 582 22.30 1.01 -21.75
N LEU A 583 22.31 1.27 -20.43
CA LEU A 583 21.25 0.84 -19.52
C LEU A 583 20.05 1.78 -19.51
N ILE A 584 20.23 3.03 -19.98
CA ILE A 584 19.14 3.99 -20.17
C ILE A 584 18.36 3.54 -21.41
N SER A 585 17.11 3.10 -21.24
CA SER A 585 16.32 2.47 -22.32
C SER A 585 15.85 3.48 -23.36
N ASP A 586 15.39 4.65 -22.90
CA ASP A 586 14.84 5.71 -23.73
C ASP A 586 15.92 6.50 -24.47
N THR A 587 15.69 6.73 -25.77
CA THR A 587 16.65 7.44 -26.63
C THR A 587 16.82 8.90 -26.19
N GLU A 588 15.73 9.58 -25.84
CA GLU A 588 15.77 10.98 -25.37
C GLU A 588 16.62 11.14 -24.10
N TRP A 589 16.41 10.25 -23.12
CA TRP A 589 17.19 10.23 -21.88
C TRP A 589 18.66 9.87 -22.11
N ARG A 590 18.94 8.92 -23.01
CA ARG A 590 20.32 8.49 -23.33
C ARG A 590 21.12 9.61 -24.01
N VAL A 591 20.51 10.30 -24.97
CA VAL A 591 21.11 11.46 -25.64
C VAL A 591 21.40 12.57 -24.63
N LEU A 592 20.42 12.86 -23.77
CA LEU A 592 20.56 13.86 -22.70
C LEU A 592 21.73 13.52 -21.78
N ALA A 593 21.79 12.28 -21.26
CA ALA A 593 22.85 11.82 -20.37
C ALA A 593 24.23 11.90 -21.04
N ALA A 594 24.35 11.45 -22.29
CA ALA A 594 25.59 11.47 -23.04
C ALA A 594 26.10 12.90 -23.28
N ALA A 595 25.23 13.83 -23.70
CA ALA A 595 25.59 15.21 -23.92
C ALA A 595 26.05 15.91 -22.62
N GLN A 596 25.33 15.69 -21.51
CA GLN A 596 25.70 16.23 -20.20
C GLN A 596 27.04 15.67 -19.71
N ALA A 597 27.28 14.37 -19.88
CA ALA A 597 28.55 13.75 -19.51
C ALA A 597 29.71 14.27 -20.37
N ALA A 598 29.50 14.43 -21.68
CA ALA A 598 30.52 14.98 -22.59
C ALA A 598 30.92 16.41 -22.21
N LEU A 599 29.94 17.29 -21.93
CA LEU A 599 30.18 18.65 -21.41
C LEU A 599 31.07 18.62 -20.17
N LEU A 600 30.71 17.80 -19.18
CA LEU A 600 31.43 17.72 -17.91
C LEU A 600 32.83 17.13 -18.06
N LEU A 601 33.01 16.06 -18.85
CA LEU A 601 34.30 15.43 -19.11
C LEU A 601 35.24 16.37 -19.88
N ALA A 602 34.75 17.06 -20.91
CA ALA A 602 35.52 18.03 -21.67
C ALA A 602 36.03 19.15 -20.76
N ARG A 603 35.15 19.70 -19.91
CA ARG A 603 35.51 20.69 -18.90
C ARG A 603 36.48 20.19 -17.84
N GLY A 604 36.40 18.91 -17.49
CA GLY A 604 37.33 18.23 -16.61
C GLY A 604 38.71 17.97 -17.23
N GLY A 605 38.98 18.46 -18.45
CA GLY A 605 40.25 18.27 -19.14
C GLY A 605 40.37 16.93 -19.87
N ARG A 606 39.25 16.28 -20.20
CA ARG A 606 39.19 14.96 -20.85
C ARG A 606 38.45 15.01 -22.20
N PRO A 607 38.94 15.80 -23.17
CA PRO A 607 38.22 16.07 -24.42
C PRO A 607 38.16 14.87 -25.38
N GLU A 608 39.10 13.92 -25.31
CA GLU A 608 39.06 12.73 -26.17
C GLU A 608 37.94 11.78 -25.77
N GLU A 609 37.82 11.49 -24.47
CA GLU A 609 36.75 10.69 -23.91
C GLU A 609 35.40 11.38 -24.04
N ALA A 610 35.35 12.70 -23.86
CA ALA A 610 34.15 13.48 -24.11
C ALA A 610 33.65 13.36 -25.55
N ARG A 611 34.52 13.35 -26.57
CA ARG A 611 34.12 13.12 -27.97
C ARG A 611 33.53 11.73 -28.17
N ALA A 612 34.14 10.71 -27.58
CA ALA A 612 33.64 9.33 -27.68
C ALA A 612 32.23 9.20 -27.06
N VAL A 613 32.01 9.81 -25.89
CA VAL A 613 30.70 9.84 -25.24
C VAL A 613 29.70 10.68 -26.04
N PHE A 614 30.12 11.83 -26.58
CA PHE A 614 29.26 12.75 -27.31
C PHE A 614 28.73 12.16 -28.63
N ALA A 615 29.48 11.27 -29.28
CA ALA A 615 29.03 10.58 -30.48
C ALA A 615 27.68 9.84 -30.28
N VAL A 616 27.44 9.30 -29.07
CA VAL A 616 26.16 8.67 -28.70
C VAL A 616 25.00 9.67 -28.73
N ALA A 617 25.25 10.93 -28.32
CA ALA A 617 24.26 11.99 -28.40
C ALA A 617 24.01 12.41 -29.85
N GLU A 618 25.07 12.60 -30.65
CA GLU A 618 24.97 13.04 -32.05
C GLU A 618 24.17 12.08 -32.93
N GLU A 619 24.32 10.77 -32.73
CA GLU A 619 23.56 9.75 -33.47
C GLU A 619 22.04 9.80 -33.23
N GLY A 620 21.62 10.22 -32.04
CA GLY A 620 20.21 10.18 -31.60
C GLY A 620 19.51 11.54 -31.48
N VAL A 621 20.26 12.65 -31.63
CA VAL A 621 19.78 13.98 -31.22
C VAL A 621 18.51 14.43 -31.94
N GLU A 622 18.40 14.21 -33.26
CA GLU A 622 17.21 14.64 -34.02
C GLU A 622 15.95 13.87 -33.61
N ALA A 623 16.08 12.60 -33.20
CA ALA A 623 14.95 11.83 -32.68
C ALA A 623 14.53 12.30 -31.28
N ALA A 624 15.46 12.82 -30.48
CA ALA A 624 15.21 13.27 -29.12
C ALA A 624 14.54 14.67 -29.03
N LEU A 625 14.51 15.44 -30.12
CA LEU A 625 14.01 16.83 -30.11
C LEU A 625 12.51 16.98 -30.32
N GLY A 626 11.79 15.89 -30.57
CA GLY A 626 10.34 15.88 -30.73
C GLY A 626 9.56 15.62 -29.43
N GLY A 627 10.24 15.42 -28.31
CA GLY A 627 9.67 15.07 -27.01
C GLY A 627 9.59 16.24 -26.03
N TYR A 628 9.04 15.96 -24.84
CA TYR A 628 8.86 16.90 -23.73
C TYR A 628 10.18 17.56 -23.25
N ARG A 629 11.35 16.96 -23.49
CA ARG A 629 12.65 17.48 -23.01
C ARG A 629 13.46 18.17 -24.10
N ALA A 630 12.84 18.61 -25.19
CA ALA A 630 13.54 19.24 -26.32
C ALA A 630 14.51 20.37 -25.89
N ALA A 631 14.09 21.24 -24.97
CA ALA A 631 14.94 22.30 -24.42
C ALA A 631 16.15 21.77 -23.63
N GLN A 632 15.98 20.70 -22.84
CA GLN A 632 17.04 20.10 -22.02
C GLN A 632 18.08 19.40 -22.90
N VAL A 633 17.60 18.65 -23.91
CA VAL A 633 18.44 17.98 -24.90
C VAL A 633 19.25 19.00 -25.68
N ALA A 634 18.59 20.01 -26.26
CA ALA A 634 19.26 21.05 -27.04
C ALA A 634 20.29 21.83 -26.21
N ALA A 635 19.98 22.17 -24.96
CA ALA A 635 20.92 22.89 -24.08
C ALA A 635 22.15 22.03 -23.73
N SER A 636 21.95 20.74 -23.45
CA SER A 636 23.05 19.83 -23.10
C SER A 636 23.98 19.58 -24.29
N VAL A 637 23.41 19.45 -25.49
CA VAL A 637 24.16 19.32 -26.75
C VAL A 637 24.93 20.61 -27.07
N ALA A 638 24.31 21.77 -26.86
CA ALA A 638 24.97 23.06 -26.99
C ALA A 638 26.19 23.18 -26.07
N GLY A 639 26.03 22.76 -24.81
CA GLY A 639 27.11 22.77 -23.84
C GLY A 639 28.26 21.83 -24.22
N ALA A 640 27.96 20.63 -24.71
CA ALA A 640 28.98 19.69 -25.17
C ALA A 640 29.78 20.25 -26.36
N HIS A 641 29.11 20.82 -27.38
CA HIS A 641 29.80 21.49 -28.49
C HIS A 641 30.69 22.63 -28.00
N HIS A 642 30.19 23.47 -27.09
CA HIS A 642 30.96 24.57 -26.53
C HIS A 642 32.23 24.07 -25.81
N ALA A 643 32.09 23.09 -24.93
CA ALA A 643 33.21 22.52 -24.18
C ALA A 643 34.23 21.79 -25.08
N LEU A 644 33.81 21.28 -26.24
CA LEU A 644 34.66 20.65 -27.24
C LEU A 644 35.28 21.66 -28.24
N GLY A 645 34.93 22.94 -28.15
CA GLY A 645 35.50 24.04 -28.93
C GLY A 645 34.76 24.41 -30.21
N ASP A 646 33.52 23.94 -30.41
CA ASP A 646 32.67 24.31 -31.55
C ASP A 646 31.64 25.37 -31.13
N GLU A 647 32.08 26.64 -31.10
CA GLU A 647 31.24 27.78 -30.70
C GLU A 647 30.04 28.00 -31.63
N ALA A 648 30.22 27.77 -32.93
CA ALA A 648 29.18 28.00 -33.92
C ALA A 648 28.01 27.00 -33.76
N ALA A 649 28.33 25.72 -33.56
CA ALA A 649 27.31 24.71 -33.24
C ALA A 649 26.66 24.99 -31.89
N ALA A 650 27.44 25.35 -30.87
CA ALA A 650 26.93 25.67 -29.54
C ALA A 650 25.89 26.80 -29.58
N ASP A 651 26.16 27.90 -30.30
CA ASP A 651 25.23 29.02 -30.42
C ASP A 651 23.92 28.65 -31.12
N ALA A 652 24.00 27.86 -32.19
CA ALA A 652 22.81 27.36 -32.88
C ALA A 652 21.94 26.49 -31.96
N TRP A 653 22.56 25.61 -31.18
CA TRP A 653 21.86 24.74 -30.25
C TRP A 653 21.29 25.47 -29.04
N PHE A 654 22.01 26.44 -28.47
CA PHE A 654 21.47 27.28 -27.38
C PHE A 654 20.28 28.13 -27.84
N ALA A 655 20.29 28.63 -29.08
CA ALA A 655 19.14 29.32 -29.64
C ALA A 655 17.92 28.38 -29.76
N ARG A 656 18.14 27.14 -30.23
CA ARG A 656 17.10 26.10 -30.28
C ARG A 656 16.56 25.77 -28.89
N ALA A 657 17.43 25.62 -27.90
CA ALA A 657 17.04 25.33 -26.52
C ALA A 657 16.16 26.42 -25.91
N LYS A 658 16.56 27.70 -26.07
CA LYS A 658 15.79 28.85 -25.56
C LYS A 658 14.40 28.94 -26.21
N GLY A 659 14.30 28.68 -27.52
CA GLY A 659 13.01 28.67 -28.23
C GLY A 659 12.04 27.57 -27.78
N ALA A 660 12.56 26.46 -27.24
CA ALA A 660 11.76 25.34 -26.77
C ALA A 660 11.26 25.48 -25.31
N ILE A 661 11.67 26.52 -24.56
CA ILE A 661 11.26 26.71 -23.15
C ILE A 661 9.76 27.03 -23.04
N GLU A 662 9.22 27.85 -23.95
CA GLU A 662 7.85 28.39 -23.87
C GLU A 662 6.77 27.46 -24.40
N THR A 663 7.16 26.38 -25.10
CA THR A 663 6.24 25.41 -25.68
C THR A 663 5.85 24.27 -24.73
N GLU A 664 6.51 24.19 -23.57
CA GLU A 664 6.42 23.04 -22.64
C GLU A 664 5.60 23.32 -21.39
N VAL A 665 5.03 22.26 -20.81
CA VAL A 665 4.09 22.33 -19.68
C VAL A 665 4.78 22.76 -18.37
N ASN A 666 6.09 22.52 -18.21
CA ASN A 666 6.87 22.83 -17.00
C ASN A 666 8.07 23.75 -17.30
N ALA A 667 7.78 24.97 -17.77
CA ALA A 667 8.79 25.93 -18.24
C ALA A 667 9.99 26.15 -17.29
N TRP A 668 9.83 26.05 -15.96
CA TRP A 668 10.93 26.21 -15.01
C TRP A 668 11.94 25.06 -15.00
N GLU A 669 11.50 23.81 -15.18
CA GLU A 669 12.40 22.65 -15.30
C GLU A 669 13.33 22.84 -16.50
N HIS A 670 12.75 23.19 -17.65
CA HIS A 670 13.50 23.42 -18.89
C HIS A 670 14.40 24.66 -18.80
N ARG A 671 13.89 25.75 -18.22
CA ARG A 671 14.66 26.98 -18.05
C ARG A 671 15.88 26.74 -17.17
N LEU A 672 15.74 26.01 -16.06
CA LEU A 672 16.87 25.64 -15.19
C LEU A 672 17.89 24.76 -15.92
N ALA A 673 17.45 23.82 -16.77
CA ALA A 673 18.37 23.02 -17.58
C ALA A 673 19.20 23.88 -18.56
N VAL A 674 18.57 24.87 -19.22
CA VAL A 674 19.28 25.80 -20.11
C VAL A 674 20.24 26.71 -19.34
N ILE A 675 19.77 27.25 -18.20
CA ILE A 675 20.58 28.05 -17.28
C ILE A 675 21.82 27.29 -16.83
N TRP A 676 21.65 26.04 -16.40
CA TRP A 676 22.73 25.17 -15.96
C TRP A 676 23.77 24.97 -17.07
N ALA A 677 23.35 24.59 -18.27
CA ALA A 677 24.27 24.38 -19.38
C ALA A 677 25.03 25.66 -19.77
N LEU A 678 24.37 26.83 -19.76
CA LEU A 678 25.02 28.12 -19.99
C LEU A 678 26.03 28.46 -18.89
N ALA A 679 25.69 28.24 -17.62
CA ALA A 679 26.59 28.46 -16.50
C ALA A 679 27.81 27.53 -16.56
N GLU A 680 27.61 26.26 -16.91
CA GLU A 680 28.69 25.33 -17.22
C GLU A 680 29.52 25.75 -18.43
N CYS A 681 29.02 26.59 -19.35
CA CYS A 681 29.82 27.16 -20.43
C CYS A 681 30.49 28.49 -20.07
N GLY A 682 30.36 28.97 -18.83
CA GLY A 682 30.82 30.31 -18.44
C GLY A 682 30.01 31.45 -19.08
N ARG A 683 28.84 31.15 -19.67
CA ARG A 683 27.92 32.11 -20.30
C ARG A 683 26.90 32.66 -19.29
N GLU A 684 27.39 33.06 -18.13
CA GLU A 684 26.53 33.39 -16.98
C GLU A 684 25.63 34.60 -17.21
N ALA A 685 26.06 35.58 -18.01
CA ALA A 685 25.22 36.73 -18.37
C ALA A 685 23.96 36.29 -19.13
N GLU A 686 24.10 35.29 -20.01
CA GLU A 686 22.96 34.72 -20.72
C GLU A 686 22.09 33.87 -19.80
N ALA A 687 22.71 33.11 -18.90
CA ALA A 687 21.98 32.38 -17.86
C ALA A 687 21.10 33.33 -17.03
N ARG A 688 21.67 34.43 -16.51
CA ARG A 688 20.95 35.48 -15.75
C ARG A 688 19.78 36.06 -16.53
N SER A 689 19.92 36.25 -17.84
CA SER A 689 18.84 36.81 -18.67
C SER A 689 17.58 35.92 -18.68
N LEU A 690 17.72 34.61 -18.51
CA LEU A 690 16.60 33.67 -18.58
C LEU A 690 15.65 33.73 -17.37
N TRP A 691 16.14 34.07 -16.18
CA TRP A 691 15.26 34.25 -15.01
C TRP A 691 14.92 35.72 -14.73
N THR A 692 15.71 36.68 -15.20
CA THR A 692 15.40 38.12 -15.05
C THR A 692 14.37 38.64 -16.05
N SER A 693 14.25 37.99 -17.21
CA SER A 693 13.24 38.34 -18.24
C SER A 693 11.84 37.78 -17.97
N CYS A 694 11.65 36.99 -16.92
CA CYS A 694 10.35 36.43 -16.55
C CYS A 694 9.42 37.49 -15.98
N GLY A 695 8.19 37.56 -16.49
CA GLY A 695 7.15 38.45 -15.95
C GLY A 695 6.65 37.98 -14.57
N LYS A 696 6.11 38.90 -13.78
CA LYS A 696 5.52 38.62 -12.44
C LYS A 696 4.33 37.62 -12.47
N GLU A 697 3.77 37.35 -13.65
CA GLU A 697 2.68 36.39 -13.86
C GLU A 697 3.16 34.94 -14.01
N THR A 698 4.48 34.73 -14.12
CA THR A 698 5.07 33.38 -14.13
C THR A 698 4.95 32.77 -12.74
N ARG A 699 4.34 31.59 -12.60
CA ARG A 699 4.29 30.85 -11.32
C ARG A 699 5.71 30.65 -10.79
N GLN A 700 5.88 30.69 -9.47
CA GLN A 700 7.16 30.44 -8.82
C GLN A 700 7.73 29.06 -9.22
N PRO A 701 9.06 28.92 -9.31
CA PRO A 701 9.68 27.64 -9.59
C PRO A 701 9.40 26.64 -8.45
N ASN A 702 9.10 25.39 -8.82
CA ASN A 702 8.85 24.34 -7.84
C ASN A 702 10.14 24.00 -7.07
N GLY A 703 10.02 23.87 -5.73
CA GLY A 703 11.12 23.53 -4.83
C GLY A 703 11.94 22.31 -5.25
N ILE A 704 11.28 21.30 -5.85
CA ILE A 704 11.94 20.05 -6.33
C ILE A 704 13.05 20.31 -7.36
N TYR A 705 12.96 21.39 -8.14
CA TYR A 705 13.97 21.76 -9.13
C TYR A 705 14.93 22.84 -8.63
N VAL A 706 14.45 23.70 -7.72
CA VAL A 706 15.21 24.81 -7.15
C VAL A 706 16.30 24.32 -6.20
N GLU A 707 15.96 23.38 -5.32
CA GLU A 707 16.90 22.88 -4.31
C GLU A 707 18.15 22.25 -4.93
N PRO A 708 18.03 21.29 -5.88
CA PRO A 708 19.19 20.78 -6.61
C PRO A 708 20.02 21.85 -7.32
N TRP A 709 19.39 22.94 -7.77
CA TRP A 709 20.08 24.00 -8.53
C TRP A 709 20.91 24.88 -7.60
N LEU A 710 20.35 25.25 -6.45
CA LEU A 710 21.07 25.99 -5.42
C LEU A 710 22.24 25.16 -4.88
N LEU A 711 22.05 23.85 -4.66
CA LEU A 711 23.13 22.95 -4.29
C LEU A 711 24.23 22.90 -5.36
N CYS A 712 23.88 22.82 -6.66
CA CYS A 712 24.86 22.92 -7.74
C CYS A 712 25.68 24.21 -7.66
N LEU A 713 25.03 25.36 -7.50
CA LEU A 713 25.72 26.66 -7.44
C LEU A 713 26.64 26.76 -6.22
N VAL A 714 26.17 26.37 -5.03
CA VAL A 714 26.96 26.43 -3.81
C VAL A 714 28.15 25.47 -3.84
N THR A 715 27.94 24.23 -4.31
CA THR A 715 29.02 23.23 -4.40
C THR A 715 30.05 23.52 -5.49
N THR A 716 29.69 24.35 -6.48
CA THR A 716 30.61 24.86 -7.52
C THR A 716 31.14 26.26 -7.23
N ASP A 717 30.92 26.79 -6.01
CA ASP A 717 31.37 28.11 -5.55
C ASP A 717 30.85 29.31 -6.38
N ARG A 718 29.67 29.16 -7.01
CA ARG A 718 28.96 30.22 -7.75
C ARG A 718 27.96 30.95 -6.86
N LEU A 719 28.47 31.52 -5.77
CA LEU A 719 27.65 32.06 -4.67
C LEU A 719 26.88 33.33 -5.04
N ASP A 720 27.42 34.14 -5.94
CA ASP A 720 26.76 35.34 -6.47
C ASP A 720 25.51 34.98 -7.28
N LEU A 721 25.61 33.99 -8.18
CA LEU A 721 24.45 33.47 -8.91
C LEU A 721 23.41 32.90 -7.96
N ALA A 722 23.84 32.20 -6.90
CA ALA A 722 22.94 31.62 -5.92
C ALA A 722 22.16 32.71 -5.16
N GLU A 723 22.86 33.75 -4.70
CA GLU A 723 22.25 34.89 -4.00
C GLU A 723 21.25 35.63 -4.89
N GLU A 724 21.65 35.98 -6.12
CA GLU A 724 20.78 36.67 -7.07
C GLU A 724 19.50 35.86 -7.39
N PHE A 725 19.65 34.56 -7.61
CA PHE A 725 18.52 33.69 -7.91
C PHE A 725 17.59 33.53 -6.70
N MET A 726 18.14 33.33 -5.49
CA MET A 726 17.34 33.19 -4.28
C MET A 726 16.57 34.46 -3.94
N GLU A 727 17.21 35.63 -3.99
CA GLU A 727 16.52 36.90 -3.72
C GLU A 727 15.42 37.19 -4.75
N ALA A 728 15.56 36.71 -5.98
CA ALA A 728 14.55 36.88 -7.02
C ALA A 728 13.37 35.90 -6.90
N TRP A 729 13.60 34.64 -6.52
CA TRP A 729 12.61 33.56 -6.70
C TRP A 729 12.34 32.70 -5.48
N VAL A 730 13.15 32.78 -4.42
CA VAL A 730 13.07 31.87 -3.25
C VAL A 730 12.86 32.70 -1.98
N PRO A 731 11.60 32.85 -1.52
CA PRO A 731 11.29 33.54 -0.27
C PRO A 731 12.13 33.02 0.89
N ARG A 732 12.48 33.89 1.84
CA ARG A 732 13.39 33.51 2.95
C ARG A 732 12.94 32.27 3.73
N HIS A 733 11.64 32.08 3.94
CA HIS A 733 11.08 30.94 4.66
C HIS A 733 11.04 29.65 3.84
N ASP A 734 11.16 29.74 2.52
CA ASP A 734 11.14 28.62 1.58
C ASP A 734 12.56 28.16 1.17
N ARG A 735 13.61 28.74 1.79
CA ARG A 735 15.00 28.38 1.48
C ARG A 735 15.31 26.97 2.01
N PRO A 736 15.86 26.07 1.17
CA PRO A 736 15.98 24.65 1.53
C PRO A 736 17.03 24.43 2.61
N SER A 737 16.73 23.50 3.54
CA SER A 737 17.62 23.14 4.64
C SER A 737 18.91 22.45 4.18
N SER A 738 18.92 21.85 2.98
CA SER A 738 20.11 21.22 2.39
C SER A 738 21.29 22.18 2.16
N LEU A 739 21.03 23.50 2.11
CA LEU A 739 22.10 24.51 2.07
C LEU A 739 22.91 24.58 3.36
N ILE A 740 22.37 24.12 4.49
CA ILE A 740 23.06 24.18 5.79
C ILE A 740 24.39 23.45 5.70
N ASP A 741 24.37 22.16 5.35
CA ASP A 741 25.59 21.35 5.30
C ASP A 741 26.53 21.77 4.16
N ALA A 742 25.96 22.21 3.03
CA ALA A 742 26.76 22.74 1.93
C ALA A 742 27.56 24.00 2.33
N LEU A 743 26.92 24.95 3.03
CA LEU A 743 27.56 26.19 3.47
C LEU A 743 28.53 25.95 4.64
N VAL A 744 28.25 24.97 5.50
CA VAL A 744 29.18 24.53 6.54
C VAL A 744 30.45 24.00 5.91
N GLU A 745 30.35 23.07 4.97
CA GLU A 745 31.52 22.47 4.31
C GLU A 745 32.24 23.44 3.36
N LEU A 746 31.57 24.48 2.87
CA LEU A 746 32.22 25.57 2.14
C LEU A 746 33.02 26.51 3.06
N GLY A 747 32.72 26.53 4.37
CA GLY A 747 33.31 27.43 5.34
C GLY A 747 32.69 28.83 5.31
N ARG A 748 31.36 28.93 5.15
CA ARG A 748 30.63 30.21 5.04
C ARG A 748 29.63 30.42 6.18
N PRO A 749 30.10 30.64 7.44
CA PRO A 749 29.22 30.90 8.57
C PRO A 749 28.40 32.20 8.42
N ASP A 750 28.93 33.16 7.64
CA ASP A 750 28.26 34.41 7.28
C ASP A 750 27.01 34.15 6.42
N LEU A 751 27.15 33.33 5.37
CA LEU A 751 26.03 32.96 4.50
C LEU A 751 25.08 32.00 5.19
N LEU A 752 25.59 31.10 6.04
CA LEU A 752 24.74 30.23 6.86
C LEU A 752 23.75 31.07 7.68
N ARG A 753 24.25 32.15 8.31
CA ARG A 753 23.42 33.08 9.08
C ARG A 753 22.51 33.92 8.19
N ALA A 754 23.04 34.47 7.09
CA ALA A 754 22.32 35.40 6.22
C ALA A 754 21.24 34.73 5.38
N TRP A 755 21.51 33.52 4.88
CA TRP A 755 20.67 32.83 3.92
C TRP A 755 19.64 31.93 4.59
N VAL A 756 20.00 31.16 5.62
CA VAL A 756 19.13 30.10 6.20
C VAL A 756 18.86 30.24 7.70
N GLY A 757 19.67 30.98 8.45
CA GLY A 757 19.54 31.09 9.92
C GLY A 757 18.24 31.73 10.44
N GLY A 758 17.41 32.33 9.57
CA GLY A 758 16.06 32.81 9.91
C GLY A 758 14.92 31.86 9.56
N ALA A 759 15.19 30.80 8.80
CA ALA A 759 14.21 29.82 8.33
C ALA A 759 14.30 28.49 9.08
N TRP A 760 15.49 28.12 9.56
CA TRP A 760 15.74 26.84 10.22
C TRP A 760 16.48 27.05 11.54
N TYR A 761 16.23 26.16 12.52
CA TYR A 761 17.09 26.04 13.68
C TYR A 761 18.41 25.38 13.28
N ILE A 762 19.53 26.04 13.56
CA ILE A 762 20.87 25.58 13.24
C ILE A 762 21.65 25.45 14.55
N PRO A 763 22.11 24.24 14.94
CA PRO A 763 22.91 24.05 16.15
C PRO A 763 24.21 24.87 16.11
N GLU A 764 24.67 25.34 17.28
CA GLU A 764 25.89 26.17 17.37
C GLU A 764 27.12 25.44 16.81
N GLU A 765 27.22 24.12 17.01
CA GLU A 765 28.29 23.26 16.47
C GLU A 765 28.44 23.38 14.94
N LYS A 766 27.36 23.62 14.20
CA LYS A 766 27.41 23.83 12.74
C LYS A 766 28.07 25.17 12.41
N TYR A 767 27.78 26.23 13.16
CA TYR A 767 28.45 27.53 13.00
C TYR A 767 29.93 27.43 13.38
N GLU A 768 30.25 26.76 14.48
CA GLU A 768 31.63 26.53 14.92
C GLU A 768 32.42 25.74 13.87
N ARG A 769 31.82 24.68 13.31
CA ARG A 769 32.42 23.89 12.23
C ARG A 769 32.66 24.73 10.97
N ALA A 770 31.67 25.52 10.54
CA ALA A 770 31.79 26.40 9.38
C ALA A 770 32.91 27.44 9.59
N GLN A 771 32.99 28.03 10.79
CA GLN A 771 34.03 28.97 11.15
C GLN A 771 35.41 28.30 11.18
N ALA A 772 35.53 27.11 11.76
CA ALA A 772 36.78 26.37 11.78
C ALA A 772 37.29 26.08 10.35
N ILE A 773 36.41 25.71 9.42
CA ILE A 773 36.78 25.52 8.00
C ILE A 773 37.21 26.85 7.37
N ALA A 774 36.50 27.94 7.64
CA ALA A 774 36.89 29.29 7.20
C ALA A 774 38.29 29.68 7.72
N ASP A 775 38.64 29.23 8.93
CA ASP A 775 39.94 29.45 9.59
C ASP A 775 41.02 28.44 9.14
N GLY A 776 40.72 27.56 8.20
CA GLY A 776 41.68 26.64 7.57
C GLY A 776 41.62 25.19 8.05
N ALA A 777 40.61 24.79 8.82
CA ALA A 777 40.37 23.38 9.13
C ALA A 777 40.02 22.60 7.86
N PRO A 778 40.45 21.32 7.75
CA PRO A 778 40.14 20.51 6.59
C PRO A 778 38.63 20.27 6.47
N ARG A 779 38.14 20.36 5.24
CA ARG A 779 36.78 19.94 4.85
C ARG A 779 36.62 18.43 5.06
N ARG A 780 35.38 18.00 5.23
CA ARG A 780 35.01 16.59 5.38
C ARG A 780 35.38 15.81 4.11
N SER A 781 35.93 14.61 4.26
CA SER A 781 36.12 13.68 3.14
C SER A 781 34.79 13.00 2.80
N LEU A 782 34.56 12.70 1.52
CA LEU A 782 33.38 11.98 1.04
C LEU A 782 33.79 10.73 0.25
N PRO A 783 33.40 9.52 0.69
CA PRO A 783 32.72 9.24 1.96
C PRO A 783 33.63 9.52 3.17
N PRO A 784 33.08 9.81 4.35
CA PRO A 784 33.85 9.95 5.57
C PRO A 784 34.39 8.59 6.03
N THR A 785 35.45 8.58 6.83
CA THR A 785 35.90 7.35 7.51
C THR A 785 35.13 7.21 8.82
N PRO A 786 34.40 6.10 9.06
CA PRO A 786 33.63 5.91 10.29
C PRO A 786 34.56 5.83 11.51
N THR A 787 34.19 6.53 12.58
CA THR A 787 34.86 6.45 13.88
C THR A 787 34.43 5.20 14.67
N GLU A 788 35.12 4.87 15.76
CA GLU A 788 34.68 3.79 16.66
C GLU A 788 33.30 4.08 17.27
N GLU A 789 33.00 5.34 17.54
CA GLU A 789 31.69 5.79 18.04
C GLU A 789 30.60 5.60 16.98
N ASP A 790 30.89 5.91 15.71
CA ASP A 790 29.98 5.66 14.59
C ASP A 790 29.65 4.17 14.45
N ILE A 791 30.66 3.31 14.54
CA ILE A 791 30.49 1.85 14.46
C ILE A 791 29.60 1.36 15.62
N ALA A 792 29.83 1.84 16.84
CA ALA A 792 29.01 1.48 18.00
C ALA A 792 27.56 1.99 17.88
N ALA A 793 27.36 3.20 17.37
CA ALA A 793 26.03 3.78 17.14
C ALA A 793 25.25 2.99 16.09
N LEU A 794 25.90 2.62 14.98
CA LEU A 794 25.32 1.75 13.96
C LEU A 794 24.94 0.41 14.57
N ALA A 795 25.84 -0.26 15.31
CA ALA A 795 25.57 -1.56 15.92
C ALA A 795 24.34 -1.54 16.84
N LYS A 796 24.20 -0.48 17.63
CA LYS A 796 23.03 -0.26 18.48
C LYS A 796 21.75 -0.10 17.65
N ALA A 797 21.76 0.73 16.62
CA ALA A 797 20.61 0.96 15.75
C ALA A 797 20.18 -0.32 15.00
N HIS A 798 21.14 -1.16 14.58
CA HIS A 798 20.84 -2.47 13.99
C HIS A 798 20.22 -3.45 15.00
N ALA A 799 20.69 -3.46 16.26
CA ALA A 799 20.06 -4.27 17.31
C ALA A 799 18.61 -3.82 17.58
N GLU A 800 18.33 -2.52 17.57
CA GLU A 800 16.97 -1.96 17.67
C GLU A 800 16.11 -2.29 16.44
N LEU A 801 16.70 -2.31 15.24
CA LEU A 801 16.01 -2.74 14.02
C LEU A 801 15.56 -4.21 14.13
N LEU A 802 16.39 -5.09 14.68
CA LEU A 802 16.07 -6.51 14.84
C LEU A 802 14.97 -6.79 15.89
N THR A 803 14.68 -5.86 16.80
CA THR A 803 13.52 -5.98 17.71
C THR A 803 12.23 -5.45 17.09
N THR A 804 12.31 -4.67 16.02
CA THR A 804 11.14 -4.17 15.28
C THR A 804 10.50 -5.31 14.49
N PRO A 805 9.17 -5.49 14.45
CA PRO A 805 8.54 -6.51 13.62
C PRO A 805 8.89 -6.35 12.13
N ARG A 806 9.19 -7.43 11.42
CA ARG A 806 9.66 -7.43 10.01
C ARG A 806 8.79 -6.60 9.07
N ALA A 807 7.46 -6.65 9.24
CA ALA A 807 6.51 -5.88 8.44
C ALA A 807 6.68 -4.34 8.56
N ARG A 808 7.43 -3.87 9.57
CA ARG A 808 7.76 -2.46 9.80
C ARG A 808 9.26 -2.18 9.76
N ARG A 809 10.08 -3.15 9.35
CA ARG A 809 11.53 -2.94 9.27
C ARG A 809 11.92 -2.16 8.03
N LYS A 810 11.06 -2.09 7.01
CA LYS A 810 11.42 -1.51 5.71
C LYS A 810 11.82 -0.04 5.84
N HIS A 811 11.02 0.80 6.51
CA HIS A 811 11.38 2.20 6.71
C HIS A 811 12.61 2.39 7.64
N PRO A 812 12.67 1.80 8.84
CA PRO A 812 13.86 1.85 9.70
C PRO A 812 15.14 1.29 9.05
N THR A 813 15.03 0.29 8.17
CA THR A 813 16.18 -0.22 7.39
C THR A 813 16.70 0.85 6.44
N ARG A 814 15.82 1.61 5.76
CA ARG A 814 16.22 2.73 4.90
C ARG A 814 16.88 3.84 5.71
N GLU A 815 16.36 4.17 6.89
CA GLU A 815 16.99 5.14 7.80
C GLU A 815 18.38 4.66 8.25
N LEU A 816 18.55 3.37 8.54
CA LEU A 816 19.84 2.81 8.92
C LEU A 816 20.83 2.78 7.74
N ILE A 817 20.36 2.55 6.52
CA ILE A 817 21.15 2.70 5.28
C ILE A 817 21.64 4.14 5.14
N ASP A 818 20.75 5.12 5.31
CA ASP A 818 21.10 6.54 5.25
C ASP A 818 22.14 6.90 6.33
N GLN A 819 21.94 6.43 7.56
CA GLN A 819 22.87 6.63 8.67
C GLN A 819 24.25 5.99 8.42
N ALA A 820 24.29 4.81 7.79
CA ALA A 820 25.53 4.14 7.43
C ALA A 820 26.25 4.86 6.27
N ALA A 821 25.50 5.35 5.28
CA ALA A 821 26.03 6.13 4.16
C ALA A 821 26.60 7.47 4.63
N ASP A 822 25.88 8.19 5.50
CA ASP A 822 26.33 9.45 6.11
C ASP A 822 27.61 9.25 6.93
N ARG A 823 27.90 8.05 7.44
CA ARG A 823 29.11 7.68 8.18
C ARG A 823 30.18 6.99 7.32
N GLY A 824 29.91 6.81 6.03
CA GLY A 824 30.82 6.18 5.08
C GLY A 824 31.08 4.69 5.34
N HIS A 825 30.15 4.02 6.04
CA HIS A 825 30.21 2.60 6.31
C HIS A 825 29.56 1.77 5.19
N LEU A 826 30.15 1.81 3.99
CA LEU A 826 29.59 1.25 2.76
C LEU A 826 29.29 -0.25 2.82
N SER A 827 30.05 -1.02 3.60
CA SER A 827 29.77 -2.47 3.74
C SER A 827 28.46 -2.74 4.49
N ALA A 828 28.09 -1.85 5.41
CA ALA A 828 26.80 -1.95 6.13
C ALA A 828 25.64 -1.50 5.22
N VAL A 829 25.87 -0.49 4.37
CA VAL A 829 24.91 -0.09 3.33
C VAL A 829 24.59 -1.27 2.41
N LEU A 830 25.61 -1.94 1.87
CA LEU A 830 25.42 -3.07 0.95
C LEU A 830 24.70 -4.26 1.60
N ASP A 831 25.05 -4.57 2.85
CA ASP A 831 24.40 -5.63 3.64
C ASP A 831 22.90 -5.33 3.82
N LEU A 832 22.56 -4.12 4.27
CA LEU A 832 21.17 -3.71 4.48
C LEU A 832 20.38 -3.59 3.17
N LEU A 833 20.98 -3.14 2.07
CA LEU A 833 20.32 -3.09 0.76
C LEU A 833 19.85 -4.48 0.31
N GLY A 834 20.61 -5.54 0.66
CA GLY A 834 20.23 -6.92 0.39
C GLY A 834 18.92 -7.35 1.08
N THR A 835 18.52 -6.66 2.15
CA THR A 835 17.29 -6.98 2.91
C THR A 835 16.03 -6.29 2.37
N LEU A 836 16.17 -5.30 1.50
CA LEU A 836 15.04 -4.56 0.93
C LEU A 836 14.48 -5.25 -0.34
N PRO A 837 13.17 -5.13 -0.62
CA PRO A 837 12.54 -5.64 -1.85
C PRO A 837 13.09 -5.02 -3.15
N THR A 838 12.84 -5.66 -4.29
CA THR A 838 13.43 -5.31 -5.61
C THR A 838 12.43 -5.01 -6.72
N ASP A 839 11.14 -5.09 -6.38
CA ASP A 839 9.99 -4.97 -7.26
C ASP A 839 9.42 -3.54 -7.32
N ASP A 840 9.71 -2.72 -6.31
CA ASP A 840 9.38 -1.29 -6.26
C ASP A 840 10.65 -0.43 -6.26
N TYR A 841 10.62 0.67 -7.02
CA TYR A 841 11.71 1.65 -7.02
C TYR A 841 11.95 2.28 -5.65
N ASN A 842 10.90 2.50 -4.87
CA ASN A 842 10.96 3.16 -3.57
C ASN A 842 11.70 2.34 -2.50
N ASP A 843 12.11 1.11 -2.82
CA ASP A 843 12.70 0.18 -1.87
C ASP A 843 14.22 0.14 -2.02
N ARG A 844 14.77 -0.98 -2.52
CA ARG A 844 16.22 -1.14 -2.68
C ARG A 844 16.82 -0.12 -3.64
N ALA A 845 16.15 0.18 -4.75
CA ALA A 845 16.68 1.09 -5.76
C ALA A 845 16.83 2.52 -5.21
N SER A 846 15.75 3.10 -4.69
CA SER A 846 15.77 4.43 -4.07
C SER A 846 16.77 4.50 -2.92
N ALA A 847 16.81 3.50 -2.03
CA ALA A 847 17.78 3.48 -0.94
C ALA A 847 19.23 3.43 -1.44
N ALA A 848 19.51 2.66 -2.51
CA ALA A 848 20.84 2.58 -3.09
C ALA A 848 21.27 3.93 -3.71
N PHE A 849 20.38 4.61 -4.44
CA PHE A 849 20.70 5.94 -4.98
C PHE A 849 20.83 7.00 -3.88
N THR A 850 19.95 7.03 -2.88
CA THR A 850 20.08 7.96 -1.75
C THR A 850 21.39 7.75 -1.00
N ALA A 851 21.76 6.49 -0.70
CA ALA A 851 23.04 6.17 -0.09
C ALA A 851 24.22 6.59 -0.97
N LEU A 852 24.12 6.41 -2.29
CA LEU A 852 25.12 6.86 -3.24
C LEU A 852 25.29 8.38 -3.21
N TRP A 853 24.20 9.15 -3.21
CA TRP A 853 24.25 10.61 -3.11
C TRP A 853 24.87 11.04 -1.78
N ARG A 854 24.41 10.50 -0.65
CA ARG A 854 24.95 10.83 0.67
C ARG A 854 26.45 10.54 0.77
N ALA A 855 26.88 9.38 0.28
CA ALA A 855 28.29 8.97 0.32
C ALA A 855 29.19 9.81 -0.60
N THR A 856 28.65 10.38 -1.69
CA THR A 856 29.45 11.07 -2.72
C THR A 856 29.36 12.59 -2.67
N THR A 857 28.22 13.14 -2.21
CA THR A 857 27.96 14.58 -2.17
C THR A 857 27.66 15.10 -0.77
N GLY A 858 27.36 14.22 0.19
CA GLY A 858 26.86 14.62 1.51
C GLY A 858 25.40 15.08 1.50
N HIS A 859 24.70 14.92 0.38
CA HIS A 859 23.30 15.30 0.21
C HIS A 859 22.46 14.09 -0.21
N TRP A 860 21.16 14.12 0.10
CA TRP A 860 20.22 13.05 -0.16
C TRP A 860 19.59 13.10 -1.58
N HIS A 861 19.91 14.15 -2.35
CA HIS A 861 19.44 14.34 -3.73
C HIS A 861 20.60 14.64 -4.70
N ALA A 862 20.36 14.32 -5.97
CA ALA A 862 21.25 14.67 -7.07
C ALA A 862 21.24 16.20 -7.27
N PRO A 863 22.37 16.91 -7.15
CA PRO A 863 22.44 18.31 -7.58
C PRO A 863 22.29 18.43 -9.10
N TRP A 864 21.98 19.61 -9.65
CA TRP A 864 22.15 19.90 -11.08
C TRP A 864 23.63 19.86 -11.49
#